data_AF-A0A7V8ZC57-F1
#
_entry.id   AF-A0A7V8ZC57-F1
#
_cell.length_a   1.000
_cell.length_b   1.000
_cell.length_c   1.000
_cell.angle_alpha   90.00
_cell.angle_beta   90.00
_cell.angle_gamma   90.00
#
_symmetry.space_group_name_H-M   'P 1'
#
loop_
_entity.id
_entity.type
_entity.pdbx_description
1 polymer ?
#
loop_
_entity_poly.entity_id
_entity_poly.type
_entity_poly.pdbx_seq_one_letter_code
_entity_poly.pdbx_strand_id
1 'polypeptide(L)'
;MKSSLPQGFGETETKDATASSKVADLTLKRKAVENRNNTVRRERLRAEVEAIRELLDRGASSEAEERARQLIKSAHGDSSLLAEARCSLSLSLEMQARYRESFDAVAIYESPQEHEALQASTAATVRVQVARAYVMTGDHPKAIALLNMALRQATGDESDTEMGAIYTVLARAYRAINEHPIARDYAYKALEHYRRTGYWRGLSEAYFAVALSDFYESDYDSSIAHYEQAIKLVGDRPAHYLLGKLYGNMAGICSFVKRPEDSIRYLEKSVSYYERTEHKESAAAAFNNLGINLVLVGDWPRAQAALEQALALATKVNTWSDQVAMILDTLGELEILRGRLPEAESHLERAVELAGKNSNKWYQWQALRTLCRCRLAQEDYTRASATAVEALALAESIGRRLSICESRLLLAEIHLHAGELEAVANELQWVSNETVLDEGELTLTNNVCRLRGLLALAQSDATSALHHFGRNLSVSETLGDRYRTALAHYELARAYRASAQLERAAEHFAFAVRLFSQLGAKIKLAEAEEALAALDRETSDVRQEPSALMQLLMLRLTEAVASRELLLRELVAVVNQETGARQVAVFELDNDKNYYAVVAHGMTDEEVTTVAEQLKTDDELDAFIARLRPATVAPAVLYVAPRSSAVLAGGAALDPLLRIAELGLEVCALRGAARGNKGVNQESSTSVDGNLMPGFIHSSPAMTRLVEEVHKIRSSDVTVLVTGESGTGKELVARAIHAISSRRAKIFVPFNCTAVPKELSDAYLFGYKRGAYTGAV
;
A
#
# COMPACT_ATOMS: atom_id res chain seq x y z
N MET A 1 -53.53 118.21 28.96
CA MET A 1 -54.50 118.10 27.84
C MET A 1 -54.32 116.72 27.20
N LYS A 2 -55.33 115.84 27.34
CA LYS A 2 -55.71 114.62 26.57
C LYS A 2 -54.72 113.44 26.34
N SER A 3 -55.34 112.24 26.40
CA SER A 3 -55.17 110.98 25.61
C SER A 3 -54.27 109.80 26.09
N SER A 4 -54.97 108.76 26.60
CA SER A 4 -55.03 107.31 26.23
C SER A 4 -53.78 106.40 25.98
N LEU A 5 -53.61 105.45 26.93
CA LEU A 5 -53.30 103.98 26.95
C LEU A 5 -52.28 103.28 25.99
N PRO A 6 -51.53 102.23 26.47
CA PRO A 6 -50.47 101.53 25.72
C PRO A 6 -50.72 100.03 25.41
N GLN A 7 -49.97 99.46 24.45
CA GLN A 7 -49.59 98.04 24.36
C GLN A 7 -48.21 97.90 23.67
N GLY A 8 -47.38 96.95 24.12
CA GLY A 8 -46.06 96.64 23.56
C GLY A 8 -45.91 95.15 23.24
N PHE A 9 -44.95 94.83 22.35
CA PHE A 9 -44.38 93.49 22.11
C PHE A 9 -42.90 93.64 21.68
N GLY A 10 -42.05 92.72 22.13
CA GLY A 10 -40.59 92.79 22.05
C GLY A 10 -39.95 91.92 20.97
N GLU A 11 -38.66 92.16 20.75
CA GLU A 11 -37.74 91.38 19.91
C GLU A 11 -36.60 90.83 20.78
N THR A 12 -36.35 89.53 20.74
CA THR A 12 -35.02 88.91 20.96
C THR A 12 -35.02 87.46 20.44
N GLU A 13 -34.61 87.26 19.18
CA GLU A 13 -34.18 85.97 18.62
C GLU A 13 -32.75 86.13 18.07
N THR A 14 -31.97 85.03 18.00
CA THR A 14 -30.61 84.85 17.38
C THR A 14 -29.41 84.55 18.30
N LYS A 15 -29.55 83.72 19.35
CA LYS A 15 -28.37 83.07 19.99
C LYS A 15 -28.42 81.54 20.15
N ASP A 16 -29.55 80.86 19.94
CA ASP A 16 -29.65 79.40 20.17
C ASP A 16 -29.37 78.50 18.95
N ALA A 17 -29.31 79.05 17.73
CA ALA A 17 -29.16 78.24 16.51
C ALA A 17 -27.73 77.70 16.28
N THR A 18 -26.68 78.36 16.80
CA THR A 18 -25.27 78.00 16.54
C THR A 18 -24.69 76.98 17.53
N ALA A 19 -25.23 76.89 18.74
CA ALA A 19 -24.84 75.87 19.73
C ALA A 19 -25.44 74.50 19.40
N SER A 20 -26.70 74.46 18.94
CA SER A 20 -27.39 73.24 18.48
C SER A 20 -26.69 72.58 17.28
N SER A 21 -26.23 73.39 16.31
CA SER A 21 -25.48 72.93 15.13
C SER A 21 -24.14 72.29 15.48
N LYS A 22 -23.36 72.85 16.41
CA LYS A 22 -22.07 72.27 16.85
C LYS A 22 -22.22 70.97 17.64
N VAL A 23 -23.28 70.84 18.46
CA VAL A 23 -23.58 69.60 19.20
C VAL A 23 -24.08 68.50 18.27
N ALA A 24 -24.87 68.85 17.24
CA ALA A 24 -25.28 67.94 16.17
C ALA A 24 -24.08 67.44 15.34
N ASP A 25 -23.12 68.32 15.03
CA ASP A 25 -21.91 67.97 14.27
C ASP A 25 -20.93 67.12 15.08
N LEU A 26 -20.82 67.34 16.40
CA LEU A 26 -20.05 66.49 17.33
C LEU A 26 -20.69 65.12 17.53
N THR A 27 -22.02 65.02 17.60
CA THR A 27 -22.73 63.72 17.69
C THR A 27 -22.66 62.92 16.39
N LEU A 28 -22.70 63.59 15.23
CA LEU A 28 -22.45 62.97 13.93
C LEU A 28 -21.00 62.47 13.80
N LYS A 29 -20.01 63.26 14.21
CA LYS A 29 -18.60 62.83 14.24
C LYS A 29 -18.37 61.67 15.22
N ARG A 30 -19.02 61.67 16.38
CA ARG A 30 -18.94 60.57 17.36
C ARG A 30 -19.56 59.28 16.83
N LYS A 31 -20.73 59.35 16.18
CA LYS A 31 -21.34 58.21 15.46
C LYS A 31 -20.47 57.71 14.30
N ALA A 32 -19.80 58.60 13.57
CA ALA A 32 -18.90 58.22 12.49
C ALA A 32 -17.65 57.47 13.01
N VAL A 33 -17.08 57.91 14.14
CA VAL A 33 -15.95 57.23 14.79
C VAL A 33 -16.38 55.89 15.40
N GLU A 34 -17.55 55.82 16.04
CA GLU A 34 -18.13 54.56 16.56
C GLU A 34 -18.42 53.55 15.44
N ASN A 35 -19.02 54.00 14.32
CA ASN A 35 -19.23 53.15 13.15
C ASN A 35 -17.91 52.65 12.55
N ARG A 36 -16.91 53.53 12.41
CA ARG A 36 -15.59 53.13 11.90
C ARG A 36 -14.89 52.13 12.82
N ASN A 37 -14.96 52.32 14.14
CA ASN A 37 -14.41 51.38 15.12
C ASN A 37 -15.15 50.04 15.10
N ASN A 38 -16.47 50.03 14.90
CA ASN A 38 -17.24 48.80 14.76
C ASN A 38 -16.92 48.06 13.45
N THR A 39 -16.71 48.76 12.33
CA THR A 39 -16.29 48.14 11.06
C THR A 39 -14.91 47.51 11.18
N VAL A 40 -13.92 48.22 11.72
CA VAL A 40 -12.56 47.69 11.94
C VAL A 40 -12.59 46.49 12.90
N ARG A 41 -13.42 46.54 13.95
CA ARG A 41 -13.62 45.41 14.85
C ARG A 41 -14.22 44.20 14.12
N ARG A 42 -15.22 44.39 13.27
CA ARG A 42 -15.83 43.30 12.47
C ARG A 42 -14.84 42.69 11.48
N GLU A 43 -14.06 43.51 10.79
CA GLU A 43 -13.01 43.03 9.87
C GLU A 43 -11.95 42.21 10.61
N ARG A 44 -11.50 42.69 11.78
CA ARG A 44 -10.55 41.95 12.62
C ARG A 44 -11.11 40.61 13.09
N LEU A 45 -12.38 40.58 13.51
CA LEU A 45 -13.02 39.33 13.95
C LEU A 45 -13.26 38.35 12.79
N ARG A 46 -13.55 38.83 11.58
CA ARG A 46 -13.62 37.98 10.38
C ARG A 46 -12.26 37.44 9.96
N ALA A 47 -11.18 38.22 10.10
CA ALA A 47 -9.82 37.74 9.86
C ALA A 47 -9.44 36.60 10.82
N GLU A 48 -9.99 36.58 12.04
CA GLU A 48 -9.77 35.50 13.00
C GLU A 48 -10.33 34.15 12.50
N VAL A 49 -11.41 34.13 11.72
CA VAL A 49 -11.95 32.89 11.13
C VAL A 49 -10.94 32.25 10.18
N GLU A 50 -10.27 33.04 9.34
CA GLU A 50 -9.22 32.50 8.46
C GLU A 50 -7.96 32.11 9.24
N ALA A 51 -7.59 32.86 10.29
CA ALA A 51 -6.49 32.48 11.18
C ALA A 51 -6.74 31.12 11.87
N ILE A 52 -7.98 30.86 12.29
CA ILE A 52 -8.39 29.56 12.82
C ILE A 52 -8.24 28.46 11.75
N ARG A 53 -8.64 28.72 10.49
CA ARG A 53 -8.45 27.76 9.39
C ARG A 53 -6.98 27.47 9.11
N GLU A 54 -6.11 28.47 9.15
CA GLU A 54 -4.66 28.26 9.00
C GLU A 54 -4.06 27.42 10.14
N LEU A 55 -4.55 27.57 11.37
CA LEU A 55 -4.15 26.70 12.48
C LEU A 55 -4.59 25.25 12.24
N LEU A 56 -5.80 25.05 11.72
CA LEU A 56 -6.29 23.72 11.36
C LEU A 56 -5.46 23.08 10.24
N ASP A 57 -5.07 23.84 9.22
CA ASP A 57 -4.17 23.35 8.17
C ASP A 57 -2.84 22.85 8.76
N ARG A 58 -2.28 23.61 9.71
CA ARG A 58 -1.04 23.26 10.42
C ARG A 58 -1.21 22.08 11.38
N GLY A 59 -2.45 21.66 11.67
CA GLY A 59 -2.77 20.62 12.64
C GLY A 59 -2.69 21.08 14.10
N ALA A 60 -2.87 22.38 14.36
CA ALA A 60 -2.96 22.98 15.69
C ALA A 60 -4.43 23.10 16.14
N SER A 61 -5.09 21.94 16.24
CA SER A 61 -6.53 21.83 16.48
C SER A 61 -7.00 22.29 17.87
N SER A 62 -6.17 22.19 18.90
CA SER A 62 -6.47 22.67 20.25
C SER A 62 -6.41 24.19 20.35
N GLU A 63 -5.38 24.81 19.74
CA GLU A 63 -5.31 26.27 19.64
C GLU A 63 -6.47 26.84 18.80
N ALA A 64 -6.79 26.16 17.68
CA ALA A 64 -7.94 26.50 16.85
C ALA A 64 -9.27 26.42 17.64
N GLU A 65 -9.45 25.39 18.46
CA GLU A 65 -10.61 25.26 19.35
C GLU A 65 -10.70 26.44 20.34
N GLU A 66 -9.60 26.75 21.03
CA GLU A 66 -9.58 27.84 22.01
C GLU A 66 -9.96 29.17 21.36
N ARG A 67 -9.34 29.50 20.22
CA ARG A 67 -9.62 30.72 19.48
C ARG A 67 -11.05 30.77 18.95
N ALA A 68 -11.59 29.65 18.47
CA ALA A 68 -12.99 29.57 18.06
C ALA A 68 -13.95 29.85 19.23
N ARG A 69 -13.67 29.30 20.42
CA ARG A 69 -14.45 29.58 21.65
C ARG A 69 -14.36 31.06 22.06
N GLN A 70 -13.18 31.68 21.94
CA GLN A 70 -13.00 33.11 22.20
C GLN A 70 -13.73 33.99 21.17
N LEU A 71 -13.73 33.58 19.90
CA LEU A 71 -14.44 34.26 18.82
C LEU A 71 -15.97 34.22 19.04
N ILE A 72 -16.51 33.08 19.46
CA ILE A 72 -17.93 32.94 19.85
C ILE A 72 -18.30 33.95 20.94
N LYS A 73 -17.46 34.12 21.98
CA LYS A 73 -17.66 35.14 23.03
C LYS A 73 -17.51 36.57 22.52
N SER A 74 -16.88 36.79 21.38
CA SER A 74 -16.59 38.13 20.87
C SER A 74 -17.57 38.58 19.78
N ALA A 75 -18.31 37.64 19.19
CA ALA A 75 -19.26 37.81 18.08
C ALA A 75 -20.64 38.37 18.49
N HIS A 76 -20.76 38.99 19.67
CA HIS A 76 -22.03 39.55 20.15
C HIS A 76 -22.62 40.57 19.16
N GLY A 77 -23.86 40.34 18.73
CA GLY A 77 -24.59 41.23 17.81
C GLY A 77 -24.30 41.02 16.33
N ASP A 78 -23.55 39.98 15.94
CA ASP A 78 -23.35 39.55 14.55
C ASP A 78 -23.68 38.05 14.42
N SER A 79 -24.90 37.74 13.98
CA SER A 79 -25.39 36.36 13.85
C SER A 79 -24.57 35.53 12.86
N SER A 80 -24.05 36.18 11.80
CA SER A 80 -23.29 35.49 10.75
C SER A 80 -21.88 35.13 11.23
N LEU A 81 -21.18 36.06 11.88
CA LEU A 81 -19.87 35.78 12.48
C LEU A 81 -19.98 34.72 13.59
N LEU A 82 -21.04 34.76 14.39
CA LEU A 82 -21.28 33.77 15.43
C LEU A 82 -21.46 32.36 14.86
N ALA A 83 -22.18 32.25 13.75
CA ALA A 83 -22.35 31.01 12.99
C ALA A 83 -21.03 30.48 12.42
N GLU A 84 -20.21 31.34 11.79
CA GLU A 84 -18.88 30.97 11.28
C GLU A 84 -17.93 30.51 12.39
N ALA A 85 -17.95 31.17 13.54
CA ALA A 85 -17.16 30.81 14.71
C ALA A 85 -17.56 29.42 15.25
N ARG A 86 -18.86 29.13 15.31
CA ARG A 86 -19.39 27.81 15.70
C ARG A 86 -19.03 26.71 14.70
N CYS A 87 -19.08 27.01 13.40
CA CYS A 87 -18.59 26.10 12.37
C CYS A 87 -17.10 25.78 12.53
N SER A 88 -16.29 26.80 12.83
CA SER A 88 -14.85 26.63 13.06
C SER A 88 -14.57 25.81 14.33
N LEU A 89 -15.35 26.00 15.40
CA LEU A 89 -15.31 25.17 16.60
C LEU A 89 -15.67 23.72 16.29
N SER A 90 -16.76 23.50 15.55
CA SER A 90 -17.20 22.16 15.12
C SER A 90 -16.11 21.42 14.33
N LEU A 91 -15.47 22.10 13.38
CA LEU A 91 -14.37 21.54 12.58
C LEU A 91 -13.12 21.22 13.44
N SER A 92 -12.78 22.10 14.40
CA SER A 92 -11.66 21.89 15.32
C SER A 92 -11.87 20.65 16.20
N LEU A 93 -13.09 20.48 16.71
CA LEU A 93 -13.49 19.32 17.52
C LEU A 93 -13.55 18.03 16.68
N GLU A 94 -14.00 18.10 15.42
CA GLU A 94 -13.97 16.96 14.50
C GLU A 94 -12.54 16.47 14.28
N MET A 95 -11.58 17.38 14.05
CA MET A 95 -10.17 17.01 13.86
C MET A 95 -9.54 16.34 15.10
N GLN A 96 -10.10 16.58 16.29
CA GLN A 96 -9.75 15.91 17.54
C GLN A 96 -10.57 14.63 17.80
N ALA A 97 -11.33 14.13 16.81
CA ALA A 97 -12.24 12.99 16.93
C ALA A 97 -13.34 13.13 18.01
N ARG A 98 -13.66 14.35 18.44
CA ARG A 98 -14.72 14.67 19.43
C ARG A 98 -16.05 14.93 18.72
N TYR A 99 -16.56 13.91 18.02
CA TYR A 99 -17.69 14.06 17.08
C TYR A 99 -18.99 14.54 17.72
N ARG A 100 -19.30 14.10 18.95
CA ARG A 100 -20.49 14.56 19.66
C ARG A 100 -20.42 16.04 20.01
N GLU A 101 -19.30 16.50 20.54
CA GLU A 101 -19.10 17.92 20.86
C GLU A 101 -19.04 18.78 19.59
N SER A 102 -18.46 18.24 18.52
CA SER A 102 -18.47 18.85 17.19
C SER A 102 -19.91 19.10 16.69
N PHE A 103 -20.81 18.13 16.90
CA PHE A 103 -22.23 18.27 16.61
C PHE A 103 -22.91 19.30 17.53
N ASP A 104 -22.71 19.21 18.85
CA ASP A 104 -23.30 20.12 19.83
C ASP A 104 -22.94 21.60 19.55
N ALA A 105 -21.74 21.86 18.99
CA ALA A 105 -21.30 23.20 18.61
C ALA A 105 -22.19 23.87 17.53
N VAL A 106 -22.85 23.08 16.67
CA VAL A 106 -23.67 23.57 15.54
C VAL A 106 -25.14 23.16 15.63
N ALA A 107 -25.52 22.31 16.59
CA ALA A 107 -26.88 21.79 16.77
C ALA A 107 -27.97 22.89 16.87
N ILE A 108 -27.63 24.08 17.39
CA ILE A 108 -28.56 25.21 17.48
C ILE A 108 -29.16 25.60 16.11
N TYR A 109 -28.42 25.35 15.03
CA TYR A 109 -28.80 25.72 13.67
C TYR A 109 -29.65 24.66 12.95
N GLU A 110 -30.04 23.60 13.64
CA GLU A 110 -31.13 22.71 13.20
C GLU A 110 -32.47 23.45 13.18
N SER A 111 -32.65 24.45 14.05
CA SER A 111 -33.87 25.25 14.11
C SER A 111 -34.01 26.10 12.84
N PRO A 112 -35.14 25.98 12.10
CA PRO A 112 -35.39 26.82 10.92
C PRO A 112 -35.32 28.32 11.23
N GLN A 113 -35.73 28.73 12.44
CA GLN A 113 -35.75 30.13 12.88
C GLN A 113 -34.34 30.74 12.97
N GLU A 114 -33.37 29.97 13.46
CA GLU A 114 -31.97 30.41 13.55
C GLU A 114 -31.31 30.45 12.16
N HIS A 115 -31.83 29.68 11.21
CA HIS A 115 -31.35 29.61 9.84
C HIS A 115 -31.85 30.79 8.99
N GLU A 116 -33.11 31.18 9.15
CA GLU A 116 -33.73 32.31 8.46
C GLU A 116 -33.15 33.67 8.89
N ALA A 117 -32.52 33.73 10.08
CA ALA A 117 -31.86 34.92 10.60
C ALA A 117 -30.43 35.16 10.06
N LEU A 118 -29.93 34.28 9.19
CA LEU A 118 -28.57 34.33 8.63
C LEU A 118 -28.55 34.89 7.20
N GLN A 119 -27.41 35.46 6.78
CA GLN A 119 -27.16 35.73 5.37
C GLN A 119 -27.11 34.40 4.58
N ALA A 120 -27.55 34.42 3.31
CA ALA A 120 -27.71 33.21 2.50
C ALA A 120 -26.43 32.35 2.42
N SER A 121 -25.27 32.98 2.22
CA SER A 121 -23.96 32.30 2.17
C SER A 121 -23.56 31.65 3.51
N THR A 122 -23.81 32.36 4.62
CA THR A 122 -23.55 31.84 5.96
C THR A 122 -24.50 30.69 6.31
N ALA A 123 -25.78 30.82 5.93
CA ALA A 123 -26.77 29.75 6.10
C ALA A 123 -26.36 28.48 5.36
N ALA A 124 -25.90 28.60 4.10
CA ALA A 124 -25.39 27.47 3.33
C ALA A 124 -24.18 26.81 4.02
N THR A 125 -23.21 27.60 4.47
CA THR A 125 -22.02 27.10 5.18
C THR A 125 -22.39 26.34 6.45
N VAL A 126 -23.26 26.90 7.27
CA VAL A 126 -23.74 26.27 8.52
C VAL A 126 -24.45 24.96 8.23
N ARG A 127 -25.33 24.94 7.21
CA ARG A 127 -26.05 23.74 6.80
C ARG A 127 -25.12 22.60 6.40
N VAL A 128 -24.06 22.92 5.64
CA VAL A 128 -23.02 21.95 5.27
C VAL A 128 -22.32 21.40 6.52
N GLN A 129 -22.00 22.25 7.51
CA GLN A 129 -21.34 21.80 8.74
C GLN A 129 -22.26 20.95 9.63
N VAL A 130 -23.54 21.30 9.76
CA VAL A 130 -24.54 20.48 10.46
C VAL A 130 -24.67 19.11 9.79
N ALA A 131 -24.78 19.08 8.45
CA ALA A 131 -24.83 17.83 7.71
C ALA A 131 -23.55 17.00 7.88
N ARG A 132 -22.38 17.64 7.86
CA ARG A 132 -21.09 16.99 8.10
C ARG A 132 -21.03 16.37 9.50
N ALA A 133 -21.51 17.08 10.52
CA ALA A 133 -21.59 16.57 11.88
C ALA A 133 -22.51 15.34 11.96
N TYR A 134 -23.66 15.33 11.27
CA TYR A 134 -24.50 14.13 11.17
C TYR A 134 -23.80 12.94 10.54
N VAL A 135 -23.00 13.16 9.49
CA VAL A 135 -22.21 12.07 8.90
C VAL A 135 -21.23 11.51 9.93
N MET A 136 -20.61 12.35 10.75
CA MET A 136 -19.65 11.90 11.78
C MET A 136 -20.32 11.20 12.97
N THR A 137 -21.57 11.55 13.29
CA THR A 137 -22.35 10.88 14.35
C THR A 137 -23.15 9.67 13.86
N GLY A 138 -23.10 9.35 12.56
CA GLY A 138 -23.72 8.16 11.96
C GLY A 138 -25.14 8.33 11.41
N ASP A 139 -25.73 9.53 11.47
CA ASP A 139 -27.07 9.79 10.90
C ASP A 139 -26.94 10.23 9.42
N HIS A 140 -26.45 9.32 8.60
CA HIS A 140 -26.23 9.55 7.17
C HIS A 140 -27.52 9.93 6.40
N PRO A 141 -28.70 9.31 6.65
CA PRO A 141 -29.93 9.69 5.97
C PRO A 141 -30.34 11.14 6.24
N LYS A 142 -30.23 11.62 7.48
CA LYS A 142 -30.55 13.02 7.81
C LYS A 142 -29.57 13.99 7.16
N ALA A 143 -28.27 13.67 7.14
CA ALA A 143 -27.27 14.45 6.41
C ALA A 143 -27.61 14.58 4.91
N ILE A 144 -27.94 13.46 4.25
CA ILE A 144 -28.30 13.43 2.83
C ILE A 144 -29.57 14.25 2.57
N ALA A 145 -30.59 14.13 3.41
CA ALA A 145 -31.83 14.88 3.28
C ALA A 145 -31.60 16.40 3.38
N LEU A 146 -30.81 16.84 4.37
CA LEU A 146 -30.45 18.24 4.57
C LEU A 146 -29.71 18.83 3.36
N LEU A 147 -28.73 18.10 2.81
CA LEU A 147 -27.93 18.55 1.67
C LEU A 147 -28.74 18.56 0.36
N ASN A 148 -29.59 17.56 0.13
CA ASN A 148 -30.48 17.54 -1.04
C ASN A 148 -31.52 18.67 -0.99
N MET A 149 -32.03 19.00 0.20
CA MET A 149 -32.90 20.16 0.37
C MET A 149 -32.14 21.45 0.04
N ALA A 150 -30.88 21.58 0.47
CA ALA A 150 -30.03 22.72 0.13
C ALA A 150 -29.84 22.86 -1.39
N LEU A 151 -29.57 21.77 -2.09
CA LEU A 151 -29.43 21.77 -3.56
C LEU A 151 -30.71 22.19 -4.28
N ARG A 152 -31.89 21.81 -3.78
CA ARG A 152 -33.18 22.20 -4.38
C ARG A 152 -33.53 23.66 -4.15
N GLN A 153 -33.08 24.22 -3.03
CA GLN A 153 -33.28 25.62 -2.67
C GLN A 153 -32.24 26.54 -3.31
N ALA A 154 -31.24 25.97 -4.00
CA ALA A 154 -30.22 26.74 -4.68
C ALA A 154 -30.88 27.58 -5.80
N THR A 155 -30.74 28.90 -5.71
CA THR A 155 -31.39 29.88 -6.60
C THR A 155 -30.51 30.30 -7.78
N GLY A 156 -29.27 29.80 -7.87
CA GLY A 156 -28.30 30.15 -8.89
C GLY A 156 -27.37 31.30 -8.50
N ASP A 157 -27.65 31.99 -7.39
CA ASP A 157 -26.79 33.00 -6.78
C ASP A 157 -25.75 32.39 -5.81
N GLU A 158 -25.80 31.09 -5.56
CA GLU A 158 -24.81 30.40 -4.72
C GLU A 158 -23.42 30.42 -5.38
N SER A 159 -22.41 30.63 -4.56
CA SER A 159 -21.03 30.55 -5.04
C SER A 159 -20.67 29.11 -5.40
N ASP A 160 -19.84 28.94 -6.44
CA ASP A 160 -19.27 27.63 -6.79
C ASP A 160 -18.60 26.98 -5.55
N THR A 161 -18.02 27.76 -4.62
CA THR A 161 -17.44 27.22 -3.38
C THR A 161 -18.48 26.56 -2.47
N GLU A 162 -19.68 27.13 -2.34
CA GLU A 162 -20.77 26.58 -1.51
C GLU A 162 -21.33 25.29 -2.13
N MET A 163 -21.54 25.30 -3.45
CA MET A 163 -21.98 24.11 -4.19
C MET A 163 -20.95 22.99 -4.08
N GLY A 164 -19.66 23.31 -4.22
CA GLY A 164 -18.56 22.38 -4.00
C GLY A 164 -18.59 21.76 -2.60
N ALA A 165 -18.87 22.55 -1.56
CA ALA A 165 -18.93 22.08 -0.19
C ALA A 165 -20.10 21.12 0.07
N ILE A 166 -21.28 21.41 -0.48
CA ILE A 166 -22.45 20.52 -0.40
C ILE A 166 -22.14 19.17 -1.04
N TYR A 167 -21.60 19.17 -2.25
CA TYR A 167 -21.26 17.94 -2.96
C TYR A 167 -20.15 17.14 -2.27
N THR A 168 -19.17 17.80 -1.64
CA THR A 168 -18.12 17.14 -0.87
C THR A 168 -18.69 16.35 0.31
N VAL A 169 -19.65 16.92 1.05
CA VAL A 169 -20.28 16.22 2.18
C VAL A 169 -21.24 15.13 1.71
N LEU A 170 -21.95 15.32 0.59
CA LEU A 170 -22.74 14.26 -0.03
C LEU A 170 -21.85 13.07 -0.42
N ALA A 171 -20.71 13.31 -1.06
CA ALA A 171 -19.75 12.26 -1.38
C ALA A 171 -19.30 11.49 -0.13
N ARG A 172 -19.03 12.21 0.97
CA ARG A 172 -18.68 11.58 2.25
C ARG A 172 -19.83 10.76 2.84
N ALA A 173 -21.07 11.26 2.77
CA ALA A 173 -22.25 10.58 3.30
C ALA A 173 -22.56 9.29 2.53
N TYR A 174 -22.54 9.32 1.20
CA TYR A 174 -22.74 8.13 0.36
C TYR A 174 -21.61 7.10 0.53
N ARG A 175 -20.36 7.56 0.70
CA ARG A 175 -19.26 6.64 1.01
C ARG A 175 -19.44 5.95 2.36
N ALA A 176 -19.96 6.66 3.36
CA ALA A 176 -20.19 6.08 4.70
C ALA A 176 -21.24 4.95 4.71
N ILE A 177 -22.15 4.93 3.73
CA ILE A 177 -23.12 3.86 3.52
C ILE A 177 -22.72 2.88 2.39
N ASN A 178 -21.45 2.87 2.00
CA ASN A 178 -20.85 2.00 0.97
C ASN A 178 -21.40 2.18 -0.47
N GLU A 179 -21.97 3.35 -0.79
CA GLU A 179 -22.42 3.70 -2.14
C GLU A 179 -21.29 4.42 -2.91
N HIS A 180 -20.21 3.70 -3.21
CA HIS A 180 -18.97 4.26 -3.76
C HIS A 180 -19.13 4.95 -5.14
N PRO A 181 -19.90 4.41 -6.10
CA PRO A 181 -20.12 5.07 -7.39
C PRO A 181 -20.87 6.40 -7.23
N ILE A 182 -21.90 6.44 -6.38
CA ILE A 182 -22.66 7.67 -6.09
C ILE A 182 -21.76 8.69 -5.39
N ALA A 183 -20.92 8.23 -4.46
CA ALA A 183 -19.96 9.08 -3.78
C ALA A 183 -18.95 9.69 -4.77
N ARG A 184 -18.47 8.91 -5.75
CA ARG A 184 -17.56 9.37 -6.81
C ARG A 184 -18.19 10.46 -7.67
N ASP A 185 -19.43 10.26 -8.11
CA ASP A 185 -20.15 11.22 -8.94
C ASP A 185 -20.31 12.57 -8.22
N TYR A 186 -20.63 12.54 -6.93
CA TYR A 186 -20.68 13.77 -6.12
C TYR A 186 -19.29 14.38 -5.91
N ALA A 187 -18.25 13.58 -5.73
CA ALA A 187 -16.88 14.09 -5.62
C ALA A 187 -16.44 14.80 -6.91
N TYR A 188 -16.78 14.27 -8.09
CA TYR A 188 -16.51 14.94 -9.38
C TYR A 188 -17.31 16.24 -9.56
N LYS A 189 -18.58 16.28 -9.13
CA LYS A 189 -19.36 17.53 -9.12
C LYS A 189 -18.71 18.57 -8.21
N ALA A 190 -18.27 18.19 -7.01
CA ALA A 190 -17.55 19.09 -6.12
C ALA A 190 -16.28 19.64 -6.79
N LEU A 191 -15.54 18.78 -7.48
CA LEU A 191 -14.31 19.10 -8.17
C LEU A 191 -14.53 20.09 -9.32
N GLU A 192 -15.61 19.94 -10.10
CA GLU A 192 -15.98 20.89 -11.16
C GLU A 192 -16.19 22.30 -10.60
N HIS A 193 -16.94 22.41 -9.51
CA HIS A 193 -17.20 23.69 -8.86
C HIS A 193 -15.92 24.32 -8.27
N TYR A 194 -15.12 23.56 -7.53
CA TYR A 194 -13.88 24.10 -6.96
C TYR A 194 -12.82 24.46 -8.02
N ARG A 195 -12.83 23.83 -9.21
CA ARG A 195 -11.94 24.20 -10.32
C ARG A 195 -12.23 25.61 -10.83
N ARG A 196 -13.51 26.04 -10.81
CA ARG A 196 -13.91 27.39 -11.24
C ARG A 196 -13.47 28.48 -10.27
N THR A 197 -13.37 28.16 -8.97
CA THR A 197 -12.95 29.11 -7.93
C THR A 197 -11.47 29.08 -7.61
N GLY A 198 -10.77 27.98 -7.93
CA GLY A 198 -9.38 27.77 -7.54
C GLY A 198 -9.19 27.54 -6.03
N TYR A 199 -10.26 27.21 -5.30
CA TYR A 199 -10.20 26.98 -3.86
C TYR A 199 -9.44 25.69 -3.52
N TRP A 200 -8.16 25.82 -3.19
CA TRP A 200 -7.22 24.70 -3.06
C TRP A 200 -7.63 23.67 -1.99
N ARG A 201 -8.19 24.10 -0.85
CA ARG A 201 -8.64 23.18 0.22
C ARG A 201 -9.77 22.29 -0.29
N GLY A 202 -10.76 22.90 -0.94
CA GLY A 202 -11.89 22.20 -1.56
C GLY A 202 -11.44 21.26 -2.68
N LEU A 203 -10.54 21.70 -3.57
CA LEU A 203 -9.97 20.86 -4.62
C LEU A 203 -9.24 19.64 -4.04
N SER A 204 -8.39 19.85 -3.04
CA SER A 204 -7.66 18.75 -2.41
C SER A 204 -8.60 17.78 -1.69
N GLU A 205 -9.66 18.27 -1.02
CA GLU A 205 -10.64 17.41 -0.36
C GLU A 205 -11.51 16.64 -1.38
N ALA A 206 -11.86 17.26 -2.50
CA ALA A 206 -12.60 16.61 -3.58
C ALA A 206 -11.76 15.50 -4.24
N TYR A 207 -10.49 15.76 -4.58
CA TYR A 207 -9.59 14.72 -5.09
C TYR A 207 -9.36 13.60 -4.07
N PHE A 208 -9.23 13.93 -2.78
CA PHE A 208 -9.18 12.92 -1.71
C PHE A 208 -10.45 12.04 -1.71
N ALA A 209 -11.62 12.63 -1.94
CA ALA A 209 -12.87 11.90 -1.99
C ALA A 209 -12.98 10.99 -3.23
N VAL A 210 -12.55 11.47 -4.41
CA VAL A 210 -12.46 10.66 -5.63
C VAL A 210 -11.50 9.49 -5.42
N ALA A 211 -10.30 9.75 -4.91
CA ALA A 211 -9.29 8.72 -4.66
C ALA A 211 -9.82 7.60 -3.74
N LEU A 212 -10.51 7.96 -2.66
CA LEU A 212 -11.14 6.95 -1.80
C LEU A 212 -12.20 6.14 -2.53
N SER A 213 -13.05 6.76 -3.36
CA SER A 213 -14.05 6.03 -4.13
C SER A 213 -13.39 5.05 -5.10
N ASP A 214 -12.36 5.49 -5.83
CA ASP A 214 -11.62 4.64 -6.77
C ASP A 214 -11.00 3.42 -6.05
N PHE A 215 -10.44 3.62 -4.85
CA PHE A 215 -9.91 2.52 -4.03
C PHE A 215 -10.99 1.45 -3.72
N TYR A 216 -12.18 1.86 -3.27
CA TYR A 216 -13.26 0.93 -2.96
C TYR A 216 -13.88 0.29 -4.21
N GLU A 217 -13.78 0.95 -5.36
CA GLU A 217 -14.13 0.39 -6.67
C GLU A 217 -13.00 -0.45 -7.30
N SER A 218 -11.90 -0.67 -6.56
CA SER A 218 -10.72 -1.45 -6.97
C SER A 218 -9.90 -0.86 -8.13
N ASP A 219 -10.03 0.44 -8.40
CA ASP A 219 -9.18 1.19 -9.33
C ASP A 219 -8.02 1.86 -8.57
N TYR A 220 -7.02 1.05 -8.21
CA TYR A 220 -5.92 1.47 -7.34
C TYR A 220 -4.97 2.48 -8.00
N ASP A 221 -4.72 2.35 -9.30
CA ASP A 221 -3.83 3.26 -10.03
C ASP A 221 -4.44 4.65 -10.15
N SER A 222 -5.73 4.75 -10.50
CA SER A 222 -6.45 6.02 -10.50
C SER A 222 -6.50 6.63 -9.10
N SER A 223 -6.72 5.80 -8.07
CA SER A 223 -6.73 6.27 -6.68
C SER A 223 -5.41 6.92 -6.27
N ILE A 224 -4.28 6.27 -6.55
CA ILE A 224 -2.94 6.81 -6.29
C ILE A 224 -2.73 8.13 -7.06
N ALA A 225 -3.08 8.16 -8.35
CA ALA A 225 -2.96 9.36 -9.17
C ALA A 225 -3.77 10.54 -8.61
N HIS A 226 -4.99 10.30 -8.14
CA HIS A 226 -5.84 11.35 -7.54
C HIS A 226 -5.28 11.87 -6.21
N TYR A 227 -4.67 11.02 -5.38
CA TYR A 227 -3.95 11.49 -4.20
C TYR A 227 -2.74 12.35 -4.56
N GLU A 228 -1.97 11.97 -5.58
CA GLU A 228 -0.86 12.80 -6.07
C GLU A 228 -1.34 14.18 -6.55
N GLN A 229 -2.50 14.25 -7.22
CA GLN A 229 -3.09 15.53 -7.62
C GLN A 229 -3.49 16.37 -6.41
N ALA A 230 -4.10 15.77 -5.38
CA ALA A 230 -4.40 16.46 -4.14
C ALA A 230 -3.13 17.03 -3.49
N ILE A 231 -2.04 16.25 -3.42
CA ILE A 231 -0.75 16.71 -2.88
C ILE A 231 -0.17 17.86 -3.71
N LYS A 232 -0.21 17.77 -5.04
CA LYS A 232 0.27 18.84 -5.93
C LYS A 232 -0.48 20.16 -5.71
N LEU A 233 -1.78 20.10 -5.43
CA LEU A 233 -2.60 21.27 -5.15
C LEU A 233 -2.26 21.93 -3.82
N VAL A 234 -1.89 21.14 -2.81
CA VAL A 234 -1.41 21.67 -1.53
C VAL A 234 -0.13 22.48 -1.76
N GLY A 235 0.83 21.95 -2.54
CA GLY A 235 2.10 22.63 -2.84
C GLY A 235 2.91 22.93 -1.58
N ASP A 236 3.52 24.11 -1.51
CA ASP A 236 4.38 24.53 -0.37
C ASP A 236 3.58 25.09 0.83
N ARG A 237 2.26 24.94 0.83
CA ARG A 237 1.41 25.44 1.92
C ARG A 237 1.62 24.63 3.20
N PRO A 238 1.52 25.24 4.39
CA PRO A 238 1.75 24.57 5.67
C PRO A 238 0.56 23.69 6.11
N ALA A 239 0.05 22.84 5.23
CA ALA A 239 -1.10 21.97 5.45
C ALA A 239 -0.67 20.57 5.97
N HIS A 240 0.10 20.55 7.06
CA HIS A 240 0.74 19.34 7.58
C HIS A 240 -0.26 18.22 7.88
N TYR A 241 -1.42 18.54 8.48
CA TYR A 241 -2.42 17.51 8.79
C TYR A 241 -2.98 16.84 7.53
N LEU A 242 -3.29 17.64 6.51
CA LEU A 242 -3.83 17.15 5.24
C LEU A 242 -2.78 16.32 4.48
N LEU A 243 -1.52 16.77 4.45
CA LEU A 243 -0.43 16.02 3.82
C LEU A 243 -0.17 14.69 4.51
N GLY A 244 -0.15 14.65 5.85
CA GLY A 244 -0.06 13.40 6.62
C GLY A 244 -1.18 12.44 6.26
N LYS A 245 -2.42 12.94 6.19
CA LYS A 245 -3.60 12.16 5.80
C LYS A 245 -3.50 11.61 4.37
N LEU A 246 -3.11 12.44 3.41
CA LEU A 246 -2.97 12.05 2.01
C LEU A 246 -1.92 10.93 1.84
N TYR A 247 -0.71 11.15 2.36
CA TYR A 247 0.36 10.15 2.28
C TYR A 247 0.02 8.87 3.04
N GLY A 248 -0.61 8.96 4.21
CA GLY A 248 -1.04 7.78 4.97
C GLY A 248 -2.05 6.92 4.22
N ASN A 249 -3.01 7.52 3.50
CA ASN A 249 -3.97 6.76 2.71
C ASN A 249 -3.31 6.14 1.46
N MET A 250 -2.44 6.87 0.76
CA MET A 250 -1.66 6.30 -0.36
C MET A 250 -0.84 5.08 0.08
N ALA A 251 -0.21 5.15 1.26
CA ALA A 251 0.51 4.02 1.80
C ALA A 251 -0.38 2.81 2.11
N GLY A 252 -1.59 3.05 2.62
CA GLY A 252 -2.61 2.01 2.82
C GLY A 252 -2.92 1.28 1.51
N ILE A 253 -3.08 2.01 0.42
CA ILE A 253 -3.31 1.43 -0.92
C ILE A 253 -2.09 0.63 -1.37
N CYS A 254 -0.88 1.19 -1.26
CA CYS A 254 0.34 0.50 -1.66
C CYS A 254 0.54 -0.81 -0.87
N SER A 255 0.22 -0.80 0.43
CA SER A 255 0.22 -2.01 1.27
C SER A 255 -0.79 -3.04 0.76
N PHE A 256 -1.99 -2.58 0.37
CA PHE A 256 -3.06 -3.43 -0.15
C PHE A 256 -2.67 -4.10 -1.47
N VAL A 257 -2.12 -3.34 -2.42
CA VAL A 257 -1.67 -3.84 -3.74
C VAL A 257 -0.28 -4.49 -3.73
N LYS A 258 0.23 -4.87 -2.56
CA LYS A 258 1.50 -5.59 -2.38
C LYS A 258 2.73 -4.85 -2.90
N ARG A 259 2.80 -3.53 -2.67
CA ARG A 259 3.94 -2.66 -2.95
C ARG A 259 4.51 -2.09 -1.64
N PRO A 260 5.15 -2.91 -0.80
CA PRO A 260 5.57 -2.51 0.54
C PRO A 260 6.66 -1.42 0.54
N GLU A 261 7.55 -1.38 -0.45
CA GLU A 261 8.57 -0.33 -0.54
C GLU A 261 7.95 1.06 -0.77
N ASP A 262 6.95 1.16 -1.65
CA ASP A 262 6.22 2.41 -1.87
C ASP A 262 5.39 2.80 -0.65
N SER A 263 4.79 1.82 0.03
CA SER A 263 4.09 2.02 1.29
C SER A 263 5.00 2.65 2.35
N ILE A 264 6.21 2.08 2.55
CA ILE A 264 7.22 2.61 3.48
C ILE A 264 7.56 4.06 3.15
N ARG A 265 7.85 4.37 1.88
CA ARG A 265 8.19 5.74 1.45
C ARG A 265 7.07 6.73 1.74
N TYR A 266 5.82 6.35 1.53
CA TYR A 266 4.67 7.20 1.83
C TYR A 266 4.41 7.32 3.34
N LEU A 267 4.61 6.26 4.12
CA LEU A 267 4.48 6.29 5.58
C LEU A 267 5.54 7.17 6.23
N GLU A 268 6.79 7.13 5.76
CA GLU A 268 7.85 8.05 6.23
C GLU A 268 7.45 9.51 6.03
N LYS A 269 6.90 9.85 4.86
CA LYS A 269 6.36 11.20 4.62
C LYS A 269 5.20 11.50 5.55
N SER A 270 4.24 10.58 5.66
CA SER A 270 3.06 10.73 6.53
C SER A 270 3.44 11.03 7.98
N VAL A 271 4.34 10.22 8.54
CA VAL A 271 4.92 10.41 9.88
C VAL A 271 5.57 11.78 10.00
N SER A 272 6.44 12.15 9.06
CA SER A 272 7.15 13.44 9.11
C SER A 272 6.22 14.67 9.14
N TYR A 273 5.03 14.54 8.54
CA TYR A 273 4.00 15.58 8.60
C TYR A 273 3.21 15.53 9.90
N TYR A 274 2.76 14.35 10.34
CA TYR A 274 1.99 14.22 11.57
C TYR A 274 2.79 14.58 12.83
N GLU A 275 4.11 14.36 12.85
CA GLU A 275 4.97 14.78 13.96
C GLU A 275 4.94 16.29 14.20
N ARG A 276 4.71 17.08 13.13
CA ARG A 276 4.57 18.54 13.18
C ARG A 276 3.17 19.01 13.60
N THR A 277 2.29 18.09 13.96
CA THR A 277 0.91 18.37 14.37
C THR A 277 0.64 17.91 15.80
N GLU A 278 -0.51 18.31 16.34
CA GLU A 278 -1.05 17.84 17.63
C GLU A 278 -1.68 16.44 17.54
N HIS A 279 -1.88 15.88 16.34
CA HIS A 279 -2.59 14.62 16.11
C HIS A 279 -1.71 13.39 16.36
N LYS A 280 -1.35 13.16 17.63
CA LYS A 280 -0.45 12.07 18.04
C LYS A 280 -1.02 10.67 17.80
N GLU A 281 -2.34 10.49 17.84
CA GLU A 281 -2.99 9.22 17.47
C GLU A 281 -2.75 8.88 16.00
N SER A 282 -2.86 9.86 15.10
CA SER A 282 -2.59 9.66 13.67
C SER A 282 -1.10 9.38 13.41
N ALA A 283 -0.20 10.07 14.13
CA ALA A 283 1.23 9.77 14.09
C ALA A 283 1.52 8.34 14.56
N ALA A 284 0.93 7.90 15.68
CA ALA A 284 1.09 6.55 16.21
C ALA A 284 0.58 5.48 15.22
N ALA A 285 -0.55 5.73 14.54
CA ALA A 285 -1.09 4.83 13.52
C ALA A 285 -0.15 4.72 12.32
N ALA A 286 0.40 5.85 11.85
CA ALA A 286 1.36 5.88 10.76
C ALA A 286 2.66 5.16 11.12
N PHE A 287 3.20 5.36 12.32
CA PHE A 287 4.36 4.61 12.81
C PHE A 287 4.08 3.11 12.95
N ASN A 288 2.90 2.71 13.43
CA ASN A 288 2.52 1.30 13.52
C ASN A 288 2.50 0.64 12.14
N ASN A 289 1.85 1.29 11.18
CA ASN A 289 1.77 0.79 9.80
C ASN A 289 3.16 0.77 9.13
N LEU A 290 4.03 1.73 9.45
CA LEU A 290 5.43 1.73 9.02
C LEU A 290 6.16 0.51 9.60
N GLY A 291 5.98 0.24 10.89
CA GLY A 291 6.46 -0.95 11.57
C GLY A 291 6.04 -2.23 10.86
N ILE A 292 4.74 -2.42 10.60
CA ILE A 292 4.20 -3.61 9.91
C ILE A 292 4.89 -3.83 8.55
N ASN A 293 5.00 -2.79 7.72
CA ASN A 293 5.63 -2.92 6.40
C ASN A 293 7.15 -3.18 6.51
N LEU A 294 7.82 -2.57 7.50
CA LEU A 294 9.25 -2.82 7.77
C LEU A 294 9.50 -4.25 8.26
N VAL A 295 8.60 -4.83 9.06
CA VAL A 295 8.66 -6.26 9.44
C VAL A 295 8.59 -7.13 8.19
N LEU A 296 7.64 -6.86 7.30
CA LEU A 296 7.42 -7.62 6.06
C LEU A 296 8.65 -7.65 5.15
N VAL A 297 9.27 -6.49 4.90
CA VAL A 297 10.49 -6.38 4.07
C VAL A 297 11.78 -6.74 4.80
N GLY A 298 11.70 -7.14 6.06
CA GLY A 298 12.83 -7.64 6.83
C GLY A 298 13.75 -6.59 7.46
N ASP A 299 13.37 -5.31 7.46
CA ASP A 299 14.12 -4.23 8.11
C ASP A 299 13.72 -4.11 9.60
N TRP A 300 14.00 -5.18 10.34
CA TRP A 300 13.55 -5.35 11.71
C TRP A 300 14.08 -4.29 12.70
N PRO A 301 15.33 -3.79 12.60
CA PRO A 301 15.80 -2.72 13.48
C PRO A 301 14.96 -1.44 13.33
N ARG A 302 14.66 -1.03 12.10
CA ARG A 302 13.80 0.12 11.85
C ARG A 302 12.35 -0.15 12.23
N ALA A 303 11.87 -1.39 12.02
CA ALA A 303 10.54 -1.80 12.44
C ALA A 303 10.36 -1.64 13.96
N GLN A 304 11.31 -2.14 14.76
CA GLN A 304 11.28 -1.99 16.22
C GLN A 304 11.25 -0.52 16.64
N ALA A 305 12.14 0.31 16.08
CA ALA A 305 12.18 1.73 16.41
C ALA A 305 10.86 2.45 16.08
N ALA A 306 10.26 2.15 14.93
CA ALA A 306 8.96 2.70 14.54
C ALA A 306 7.84 2.26 15.50
N LEU A 307 7.79 0.98 15.86
CA LEU A 307 6.77 0.44 16.76
C LEU A 307 6.92 0.96 18.21
N GLU A 308 8.14 1.11 18.71
CA GLU A 308 8.39 1.72 20.03
C GLU A 308 7.95 3.19 20.07
N GLN A 309 8.21 3.95 18.99
CA GLN A 309 7.70 5.31 18.87
C GLN A 309 6.17 5.34 18.77
N ALA A 310 5.56 4.42 18.01
CA ALA A 310 4.10 4.28 17.97
C ALA A 310 3.53 4.03 19.37
N LEU A 311 4.11 3.10 20.12
CA LEU A 311 3.66 2.74 21.46
C LEU A 311 3.80 3.93 22.42
N ALA A 312 4.93 4.64 22.38
CA ALA A 312 5.17 5.81 23.21
C ALA A 312 4.17 6.94 22.93
N LEU A 313 3.82 7.18 21.66
CA LEU A 313 2.82 8.17 21.27
C LEU A 313 1.40 7.76 21.68
N ALA A 314 0.99 6.53 21.35
CA ALA A 314 -0.34 6.02 21.69
C ALA A 314 -0.57 5.99 23.21
N THR A 315 0.43 5.55 23.98
CA THR A 315 0.37 5.48 25.45
C THR A 315 0.22 6.87 26.09
N LYS A 316 0.85 7.91 25.52
CA LYS A 316 0.71 9.29 26.00
C LYS A 316 -0.70 9.84 25.84
N VAL A 317 -1.40 9.44 24.77
CA VAL A 317 -2.76 9.90 24.50
C VAL A 317 -3.76 9.09 25.32
N ASN A 318 -3.73 7.77 25.17
CA ASN A 318 -4.62 6.86 25.89
C ASN A 318 -4.00 5.46 26.00
N THR A 319 -3.56 5.14 27.21
CA THR A 319 -2.96 3.86 27.61
C THR A 319 -3.87 2.64 27.38
N TRP A 320 -5.19 2.86 27.29
CA TRP A 320 -6.21 1.81 27.17
C TRP A 320 -6.81 1.72 25.77
N SER A 321 -6.25 2.42 24.78
CA SER A 321 -6.80 2.42 23.42
C SER A 321 -6.56 1.09 22.69
N ASP A 322 -7.46 0.74 21.77
CA ASP A 322 -7.28 -0.38 20.82
C ASP A 322 -5.97 -0.26 20.05
N GLN A 323 -5.54 0.98 19.78
CA GLN A 323 -4.28 1.26 19.11
C GLN A 323 -3.05 0.75 19.88
N VAL A 324 -3.06 0.84 21.23
CA VAL A 324 -1.99 0.27 22.05
C VAL A 324 -1.98 -1.26 21.92
N ALA A 325 -3.15 -1.90 21.94
CA ALA A 325 -3.25 -3.35 21.70
C ALA A 325 -2.70 -3.73 20.31
N MET A 326 -2.96 -2.90 19.29
CA MET A 326 -2.46 -3.12 17.93
C MET A 326 -0.95 -3.09 17.81
N ILE A 327 -0.33 -2.11 18.46
CA ILE A 327 1.12 -1.93 18.43
C ILE A 327 1.81 -3.06 19.21
N LEU A 328 1.25 -3.45 20.36
CA LEU A 328 1.78 -4.56 21.17
C LEU A 328 1.71 -5.90 20.44
N ASP A 329 0.63 -6.16 19.68
CA ASP A 329 0.50 -7.36 18.84
C ASP A 329 1.60 -7.40 17.76
N THR A 330 1.84 -6.28 17.08
CA THR A 330 2.89 -6.19 16.05
C THR A 330 4.30 -6.30 16.63
N LEU A 331 4.56 -5.69 17.79
CA LEU A 331 5.82 -5.88 18.53
C LEU A 331 5.99 -7.34 18.95
N GLY A 332 4.93 -7.97 19.46
CA GLY A 332 4.91 -9.39 19.79
C GLY A 332 5.29 -10.26 18.60
N GLU A 333 4.71 -10.02 17.42
CA GLU A 333 5.07 -10.74 16.19
C GLU A 333 6.54 -10.55 15.82
N LEU A 334 7.06 -9.32 15.85
CA LEU A 334 8.48 -9.04 15.58
C LEU A 334 9.40 -9.77 16.57
N GLU A 335 9.04 -9.81 17.85
CA GLU A 335 9.83 -10.48 18.87
C GLU A 335 9.77 -12.02 18.75
N ILE A 336 8.64 -12.60 18.31
CA ILE A 336 8.58 -14.03 17.91
C ILE A 336 9.59 -14.30 16.80
N LEU A 337 9.58 -13.49 15.73
CA LEU A 337 10.46 -13.68 14.57
C LEU A 337 11.95 -13.58 14.93
N ARG A 338 12.30 -12.78 15.94
CA ARG A 338 13.67 -12.64 16.46
C ARG A 338 14.06 -13.69 17.49
N GLY A 339 13.10 -14.46 17.99
CA GLY A 339 13.30 -15.45 19.04
C GLY A 339 13.33 -14.87 20.47
N ARG A 340 12.77 -13.69 20.71
CA ARG A 340 12.59 -13.11 22.05
C ARG A 340 11.21 -13.48 22.61
N LEU A 341 11.02 -14.78 22.82
CA LEU A 341 9.71 -15.37 23.13
C LEU A 341 9.10 -14.89 24.47
N PRO A 342 9.86 -14.70 25.57
CA PRO A 342 9.30 -14.17 26.82
C PRO A 342 8.77 -12.74 26.69
N GLU A 343 9.51 -11.87 26.01
CA GLU A 343 9.10 -10.50 25.73
C GLU A 343 7.88 -10.45 24.80
N ALA A 344 7.85 -11.33 23.79
CA ALA A 344 6.70 -11.48 22.90
C ALA A 344 5.43 -11.89 23.66
N GLU A 345 5.51 -12.92 24.51
CA GLU A 345 4.37 -13.39 25.30
C GLU A 345 3.83 -12.28 26.21
N SER A 346 4.71 -11.53 26.89
CA SER A 346 4.29 -10.40 27.74
C SER A 346 3.55 -9.30 26.97
N HIS A 347 4.04 -8.92 25.79
CA HIS A 347 3.36 -7.94 24.94
C HIS A 347 2.00 -8.46 24.46
N LEU A 348 1.93 -9.73 24.06
CA LEU A 348 0.72 -10.33 23.49
C LEU A 348 -0.37 -10.57 24.53
N GLU A 349 -0.02 -11.00 25.75
CA GLU A 349 -0.99 -11.11 26.85
C GLU A 349 -1.62 -9.75 27.18
N ARG A 350 -0.81 -8.69 27.21
CA ARG A 350 -1.30 -7.32 27.39
C ARG A 350 -2.17 -6.86 26.21
N ALA A 351 -1.83 -7.23 24.98
CA ALA A 351 -2.65 -6.91 23.80
C ALA A 351 -4.04 -7.56 23.87
N VAL A 352 -4.10 -8.84 24.25
CA VAL A 352 -5.37 -9.58 24.46
C VAL A 352 -6.20 -8.94 25.57
N GLU A 353 -5.59 -8.59 26.70
CA GLU A 353 -6.27 -7.95 27.83
C GLU A 353 -6.91 -6.61 27.43
N LEU A 354 -6.15 -5.75 26.75
CA LEU A 354 -6.61 -4.43 26.31
C LEU A 354 -7.76 -4.54 25.30
N ALA A 355 -7.62 -5.40 24.30
CA ALA A 355 -8.67 -5.60 23.30
C ALA A 355 -9.97 -6.16 23.90
N GLY A 356 -9.86 -7.06 24.89
CA GLY A 356 -11.00 -7.59 25.63
C GLY A 356 -11.72 -6.51 26.45
N LYS A 357 -10.99 -5.63 27.14
CA LYS A 357 -11.57 -4.51 27.91
C LYS A 357 -12.36 -3.55 27.04
N ASN A 358 -11.91 -3.31 25.81
CA ASN A 358 -12.58 -2.41 24.87
C ASN A 358 -13.74 -3.06 24.13
N SER A 359 -14.08 -4.32 24.44
CA SER A 359 -15.11 -5.10 23.75
C SER A 359 -14.88 -5.23 22.23
N ASN A 360 -13.63 -5.05 21.78
CA ASN A 360 -13.25 -5.23 20.38
C ASN A 360 -12.90 -6.69 20.11
N LYS A 361 -13.95 -7.52 19.98
CA LYS A 361 -13.83 -8.97 19.78
C LYS A 361 -12.92 -9.34 18.61
N TRP A 362 -13.01 -8.61 17.50
CA TRP A 362 -12.19 -8.89 16.32
C TRP A 362 -10.70 -8.69 16.61
N TYR A 363 -10.35 -7.61 17.31
CA TYR A 363 -8.95 -7.37 17.65
C TYR A 363 -8.44 -8.31 18.74
N GLN A 364 -9.29 -8.64 19.71
CA GLN A 364 -8.95 -9.64 20.72
C GLN A 364 -8.63 -11.00 20.08
N TRP A 365 -9.40 -11.41 19.09
CA TRP A 365 -9.12 -12.62 18.31
C TRP A 365 -7.77 -12.56 17.59
N GLN A 366 -7.46 -11.44 16.94
CA GLN A 366 -6.19 -11.23 16.24
C GLN A 366 -5.00 -11.40 17.20
N ALA A 367 -5.05 -10.77 18.39
CA ALA A 367 -4.00 -10.88 19.40
C ALA A 367 -3.89 -12.32 19.97
N LEU A 368 -5.02 -13.01 20.18
CA LEU A 368 -5.03 -14.42 20.59
C LEU A 368 -4.37 -15.33 19.56
N ARG A 369 -4.61 -15.08 18.26
CA ARG A 369 -3.96 -15.82 17.17
C ARG A 369 -2.44 -15.68 17.23
N THR A 370 -1.94 -14.46 17.45
CA THR A 370 -0.49 -14.21 17.56
C THR A 370 0.09 -14.79 18.86
N LEU A 371 -0.63 -14.70 19.98
CA LEU A 371 -0.25 -15.33 21.26
C LEU A 371 -0.15 -16.86 21.14
N CYS A 372 -1.08 -17.48 20.41
CA CYS A 372 -1.03 -18.92 20.12
C CYS A 372 0.24 -19.27 19.32
N ARG A 373 0.59 -18.48 18.30
CA ARG A 373 1.86 -18.65 17.55
C ARG A 373 3.09 -18.48 18.44
N CYS A 374 3.07 -17.56 19.41
CA CYS A 374 4.14 -17.40 20.39
C CYS A 374 4.31 -18.68 21.23
N ARG A 375 3.20 -19.21 21.76
CA ARG A 375 3.19 -20.43 22.58
C ARG A 375 3.61 -21.67 21.81
N LEU A 376 3.24 -21.76 20.52
CA LEU A 376 3.75 -22.78 19.59
C LEU A 376 5.28 -22.67 19.41
N ALA A 377 5.81 -21.45 19.22
CA ALA A 377 7.25 -21.22 19.10
C ALA A 377 8.03 -21.52 20.41
N GLN A 378 7.35 -21.47 21.56
CA GLN A 378 7.89 -21.89 22.86
C GLN A 378 7.77 -23.41 23.10
N GLU A 379 7.16 -24.15 22.17
CA GLU A 379 6.81 -25.58 22.32
C GLU A 379 5.85 -25.88 23.48
N ASP A 380 5.09 -24.87 23.94
CA ASP A 380 4.05 -25.03 24.97
C ASP A 380 2.71 -25.40 24.33
N TYR A 381 2.61 -26.64 23.86
CA TYR A 381 1.42 -27.12 23.13
C TYR A 381 0.15 -27.14 23.99
N THR A 382 0.28 -27.23 25.32
CA THR A 382 -0.87 -27.24 26.23
C THR A 382 -1.52 -25.86 26.29
N ARG A 383 -0.73 -24.81 26.54
CA ARG A 383 -1.24 -23.43 26.53
C ARG A 383 -1.60 -22.99 25.11
N ALA A 384 -0.87 -23.41 24.08
CA ALA A 384 -1.22 -23.13 22.69
C ALA A 384 -2.60 -23.70 22.32
N SER A 385 -2.89 -24.95 22.67
CA SER A 385 -4.20 -25.59 22.44
C SER A 385 -5.35 -24.83 23.11
N ALA A 386 -5.20 -24.48 24.40
CA ALA A 386 -6.20 -23.68 25.10
C ALA A 386 -6.45 -22.33 24.40
N THR A 387 -5.38 -21.65 23.95
CA THR A 387 -5.46 -20.37 23.24
C THR A 387 -6.14 -20.50 21.88
N ALA A 388 -5.84 -21.56 21.14
CA ALA A 388 -6.42 -21.82 19.81
C ALA A 388 -7.92 -22.09 19.89
N VAL A 389 -8.37 -22.85 20.91
CA VAL A 389 -9.79 -23.10 21.17
C VAL A 389 -10.51 -21.80 21.54
N GLU A 390 -9.90 -20.97 22.39
CA GLU A 390 -10.46 -19.65 22.73
C GLU A 390 -10.56 -18.74 21.49
N ALA A 391 -9.51 -18.69 20.66
CA ALA A 391 -9.51 -17.94 19.40
C ALA A 391 -10.61 -18.44 18.45
N LEU A 392 -10.77 -19.75 18.28
CA LEU A 392 -11.81 -20.32 17.43
C LEU A 392 -13.22 -19.95 17.91
N ALA A 393 -13.51 -20.12 19.20
CA ALA A 393 -14.80 -19.76 19.78
C ALA A 393 -15.11 -18.27 19.58
N LEU A 394 -14.10 -17.40 19.75
CA LEU A 394 -14.26 -15.97 19.50
C LEU A 394 -14.51 -15.68 18.01
N ALA A 395 -13.78 -16.31 17.10
CA ALA A 395 -13.95 -16.19 15.66
C ALA A 395 -15.36 -16.61 15.19
N GLU A 396 -15.89 -17.71 15.72
CA GLU A 396 -17.25 -18.18 15.46
C GLU A 396 -18.29 -17.17 15.96
N SER A 397 -18.07 -16.57 17.14
CA SER A 397 -18.96 -15.54 17.68
C SER A 397 -18.97 -14.25 16.84
N ILE A 398 -17.87 -13.94 16.15
CA ILE A 398 -17.75 -12.79 15.24
C ILE A 398 -18.45 -13.08 13.90
N GLY A 399 -18.53 -14.36 13.49
CA GLY A 399 -19.12 -14.79 12.24
C GLY A 399 -18.28 -14.46 11.00
N ARG A 400 -16.98 -14.18 11.16
CA ARG A 400 -16.06 -13.91 10.04
C ARG A 400 -15.34 -15.18 9.61
N ARG A 401 -15.63 -15.65 8.39
CA ARG A 401 -15.06 -16.87 7.79
C ARG A 401 -13.54 -16.94 7.86
N LEU A 402 -12.83 -15.86 7.48
CA LEU A 402 -11.37 -15.83 7.47
C LEU A 402 -10.79 -16.08 8.88
N SER A 403 -11.40 -15.49 9.92
CA SER A 403 -10.97 -15.67 11.31
C SER A 403 -11.15 -17.11 11.79
N ILE A 404 -12.22 -17.78 11.36
CA ILE A 404 -12.47 -19.19 11.67
C ILE A 404 -11.42 -20.07 10.99
N CYS A 405 -11.14 -19.81 9.71
CA CYS A 405 -10.13 -20.56 8.93
C CYS A 405 -8.74 -20.44 9.58
N GLU A 406 -8.29 -19.23 9.90
CA GLU A 406 -6.99 -19.03 10.54
C GLU A 406 -6.90 -19.70 11.92
N SER A 407 -7.98 -19.69 12.71
CA SER A 407 -8.00 -20.37 14.02
C SER A 407 -7.90 -21.89 13.89
N ARG A 408 -8.55 -22.46 12.87
CA ARG A 408 -8.44 -23.89 12.56
C ARG A 408 -7.06 -24.28 12.05
N LEU A 409 -6.38 -23.41 11.31
CA LEU A 409 -4.98 -23.65 10.91
C LEU A 409 -4.03 -23.69 12.12
N LEU A 410 -4.30 -22.92 13.17
CA LEU A 410 -3.55 -23.06 14.44
C LEU A 410 -3.77 -24.43 15.07
N LEU A 411 -5.02 -24.90 15.12
CA LEU A 411 -5.34 -26.26 15.60
C LEU A 411 -4.65 -27.33 14.74
N ALA A 412 -4.67 -27.20 13.42
CA ALA A 412 -3.98 -28.11 12.51
C ALA A 412 -2.47 -28.17 12.79
N GLU A 413 -1.83 -27.03 13.07
CA GLU A 413 -0.41 -26.98 13.44
C GLU A 413 -0.17 -27.67 14.80
N ILE A 414 -1.03 -27.45 15.79
CA ILE A 414 -0.95 -28.11 17.10
C ILE A 414 -1.11 -29.64 16.96
N HIS A 415 -2.10 -30.10 16.19
CA HIS A 415 -2.33 -31.53 15.91
C HIS A 415 -1.14 -32.17 15.19
N LEU A 416 -0.47 -31.42 14.29
CA LEU A 416 0.72 -31.89 13.61
C LEU A 416 1.86 -32.16 14.60
N HIS A 417 2.09 -31.27 15.56
CA HIS A 417 3.07 -31.47 16.63
C HIS A 417 2.71 -32.64 17.56
N ALA A 418 1.41 -32.90 17.76
CA ALA A 418 0.93 -34.06 18.51
C ALA A 418 1.00 -35.39 17.72
N GLY A 419 1.34 -35.36 16.42
CA GLY A 419 1.35 -36.53 15.55
C GLY A 419 -0.05 -37.02 15.13
N GLU A 420 -1.08 -36.21 15.33
CA GLU A 420 -2.49 -36.54 15.06
C GLU A 420 -2.86 -36.26 13.60
N LEU A 421 -2.22 -36.98 12.66
CA LEU A 421 -2.24 -36.66 11.23
C LEU A 421 -3.64 -36.64 10.60
N GLU A 422 -4.57 -37.47 11.07
CA GLU A 422 -5.98 -37.45 10.61
C GLU A 422 -6.69 -36.15 11.03
N ALA A 423 -6.44 -35.66 12.25
CA ALA A 423 -7.00 -34.39 12.71
C ALA A 423 -6.47 -33.21 11.88
N VAL A 424 -5.17 -33.21 11.55
CA VAL A 424 -4.56 -32.23 10.63
C VAL A 424 -5.25 -32.25 9.27
N ALA A 425 -5.43 -33.44 8.68
CA ALA A 425 -6.07 -33.60 7.39
C ALA A 425 -7.52 -33.09 7.39
N ASN A 426 -8.27 -33.37 8.46
CA ASN A 426 -9.65 -32.92 8.64
C ASN A 426 -9.75 -31.39 8.72
N GLU A 427 -8.89 -30.74 9.51
CA GLU A 427 -8.88 -29.27 9.59
C GLU A 427 -8.50 -28.63 8.26
N LEU A 428 -7.46 -29.13 7.58
CA LEU A 428 -7.05 -28.62 6.27
C LEU A 428 -8.12 -28.84 5.18
N GLN A 429 -8.83 -29.97 5.23
CA GLN A 429 -9.93 -30.25 4.32
C GLN A 429 -11.11 -29.32 4.59
N TRP A 430 -11.47 -29.09 5.86
CA TRP A 430 -12.52 -28.15 6.23
C TRP A 430 -12.21 -26.75 5.71
N VAL A 431 -11.00 -26.23 6.00
CA VAL A 431 -10.57 -24.91 5.51
C VAL A 431 -10.67 -24.85 3.99
N SER A 432 -10.25 -25.89 3.29
CA SER A 432 -10.31 -25.95 1.82
C SER A 432 -11.72 -26.00 1.25
N ASN A 433 -12.70 -26.53 1.99
CA ASN A 433 -14.10 -26.54 1.56
C ASN A 433 -14.77 -25.18 1.76
N GLU A 434 -14.38 -24.44 2.81
CA GLU A 434 -14.90 -23.11 3.12
C GLU A 434 -14.25 -22.01 2.28
N THR A 435 -13.01 -22.23 1.88
CA THR A 435 -12.31 -21.40 0.91
C THR A 435 -12.50 -21.98 -0.48
N VAL A 436 -13.37 -21.37 -1.29
CA VAL A 436 -12.97 -21.22 -2.70
C VAL A 436 -11.68 -20.42 -2.59
N LEU A 437 -10.52 -21.06 -2.80
CA LEU A 437 -9.21 -20.42 -2.68
C LEU A 437 -9.11 -19.37 -3.78
N ASP A 438 -9.74 -18.22 -3.55
CA ASP A 438 -9.72 -17.05 -4.40
C ASP A 438 -8.32 -16.42 -4.30
N GLU A 439 -7.85 -15.84 -5.40
CA GLU A 439 -6.53 -15.22 -5.51
C GLU A 439 -6.30 -14.07 -4.49
N GLY A 440 -7.35 -13.60 -3.79
CA GLY A 440 -7.29 -12.53 -2.79
C GLY A 440 -6.79 -12.92 -1.39
N GLU A 441 -6.80 -14.20 -1.00
CA GLU A 441 -6.42 -14.65 0.36
C GLU A 441 -5.03 -15.33 0.38
N LEU A 442 -4.02 -14.64 -0.16
CA LEU A 442 -2.65 -15.17 -0.31
C LEU A 442 -2.00 -15.63 1.00
N THR A 443 -2.21 -14.90 2.10
CA THR A 443 -1.64 -15.26 3.43
C THR A 443 -2.22 -16.58 3.96
N LEU A 444 -3.53 -16.79 3.79
CA LEU A 444 -4.21 -18.03 4.18
C LEU A 444 -3.74 -19.19 3.30
N THR A 445 -3.71 -18.97 1.98
CA THR A 445 -3.24 -19.94 0.99
C THR A 445 -1.80 -20.37 1.28
N ASN A 446 -0.94 -19.44 1.65
CA ASN A 446 0.44 -19.68 2.05
C ASN A 446 0.50 -20.67 3.25
N ASN A 447 -0.26 -20.38 4.31
CA ASN A 447 -0.29 -21.22 5.52
C ASN A 447 -0.86 -22.63 5.23
N VAL A 448 -1.93 -22.73 4.44
CA VAL A 448 -2.50 -24.02 4.02
C VAL A 448 -1.47 -24.84 3.24
N CYS A 449 -0.76 -24.23 2.29
CA CYS A 449 0.29 -24.91 1.53
C CYS A 449 1.42 -25.39 2.45
N ARG A 450 1.87 -24.57 3.41
CA ARG A 450 2.90 -24.98 4.38
C ARG A 450 2.45 -26.18 5.21
N LEU A 451 1.26 -26.13 5.81
CA LEU A 451 0.76 -27.20 6.67
C LEU A 451 0.48 -28.49 5.90
N ARG A 452 0.02 -28.42 4.64
CA ARG A 452 -0.07 -29.59 3.75
C ARG A 452 1.28 -30.20 3.44
N GLY A 453 2.29 -29.36 3.19
CA GLY A 453 3.66 -29.85 2.96
C GLY A 453 4.23 -30.54 4.20
N LEU A 454 4.00 -29.98 5.38
CA LEU A 454 4.41 -30.57 6.65
C LEU A 454 3.68 -31.88 6.96
N LEU A 455 2.36 -31.95 6.70
CA LEU A 455 1.58 -33.19 6.81
C LEU A 455 2.12 -34.27 5.87
N ALA A 456 2.41 -33.92 4.61
CA ALA A 456 2.96 -34.85 3.63
C ALA A 456 4.34 -35.38 4.07
N LEU A 457 5.20 -34.51 4.60
CA LEU A 457 6.47 -34.92 5.20
C LEU A 457 6.27 -35.91 6.36
N ALA A 458 5.33 -35.62 7.27
CA ALA A 458 5.02 -36.50 8.40
C ALA A 458 4.47 -37.87 7.93
N GLN A 459 3.81 -37.91 6.78
CA GLN A 459 3.33 -39.13 6.11
C GLN A 459 4.40 -39.82 5.25
N SER A 460 5.64 -39.33 5.24
CA SER A 460 6.73 -39.79 4.37
C SER A 460 6.43 -39.68 2.87
N ASP A 461 5.52 -38.78 2.47
CA ASP A 461 5.25 -38.42 1.07
C ASP A 461 6.04 -37.16 0.67
N ALA A 462 7.32 -37.38 0.35
CA ALA A 462 8.21 -36.29 -0.06
C ALA A 462 7.78 -35.62 -1.37
N THR A 463 7.08 -36.32 -2.26
CA THR A 463 6.66 -35.76 -3.57
C THR A 463 5.56 -34.72 -3.37
N SER A 464 4.54 -35.05 -2.59
CA SER A 464 3.49 -34.10 -2.25
C SER A 464 4.03 -32.95 -1.39
N ALA A 465 4.98 -33.22 -0.49
CA ALA A 465 5.65 -32.18 0.28
C ALA A 465 6.35 -31.15 -0.62
N LEU A 466 7.16 -31.60 -1.59
CA LEU A 466 7.84 -30.73 -2.57
C LEU A 466 6.84 -29.87 -3.35
N HIS A 467 5.73 -30.46 -3.81
CA HIS A 467 4.69 -29.72 -4.52
C HIS A 467 4.08 -28.60 -3.66
N HIS A 468 3.71 -28.92 -2.41
CA HIS A 468 3.08 -27.97 -1.51
C HIS A 468 4.05 -26.86 -1.06
N PHE A 469 5.30 -27.19 -0.75
CA PHE A 469 6.32 -26.19 -0.39
C PHE A 469 6.73 -25.31 -1.58
N GLY A 470 6.79 -25.84 -2.79
CA GLY A 470 7.02 -25.03 -3.99
C GLY A 470 5.93 -23.97 -4.20
N ARG A 471 4.66 -24.35 -4.00
CA ARG A 471 3.54 -23.38 -3.99
C ARG A 471 3.64 -22.39 -2.83
N ASN A 472 4.01 -22.85 -1.63
CA ASN A 472 4.22 -21.97 -0.48
C ASN A 472 5.31 -20.91 -0.78
N LEU A 473 6.44 -21.31 -1.38
CA LEU A 473 7.51 -20.41 -1.79
C LEU A 473 7.02 -19.35 -2.78
N SER A 474 6.35 -19.77 -3.86
CA SER A 474 5.83 -18.84 -4.88
C SER A 474 4.88 -17.80 -4.28
N VAL A 475 4.03 -18.20 -3.33
CA VAL A 475 3.11 -17.28 -2.65
C VAL A 475 3.86 -16.35 -1.68
N SER A 476 4.87 -16.84 -0.97
CA SER A 476 5.71 -16.01 -0.08
C SER A 476 6.46 -14.92 -0.85
N GLU A 477 7.01 -15.25 -2.02
CA GLU A 477 7.68 -14.30 -2.91
C GLU A 477 6.70 -13.25 -3.45
N THR A 478 5.50 -13.67 -3.86
CA THR A 478 4.43 -12.77 -4.31
C THR A 478 3.99 -11.80 -3.19
N LEU A 479 4.00 -12.26 -1.94
CA LEU A 479 3.69 -11.42 -0.78
C LEU A 479 4.81 -10.44 -0.41
N GLY A 480 6.03 -10.63 -0.93
CA GLY A 480 7.22 -9.89 -0.50
C GLY A 480 7.66 -10.19 0.94
N ASP A 481 7.18 -11.28 1.54
CA ASP A 481 7.49 -11.65 2.92
C ASP A 481 8.84 -12.39 2.97
N ARG A 482 9.89 -11.67 3.38
CA ARG A 482 11.26 -12.23 3.40
C ARG A 482 11.42 -13.36 4.40
N TYR A 483 10.75 -13.30 5.55
CA TYR A 483 10.84 -14.35 6.56
C TYR A 483 10.14 -15.62 6.08
N ARG A 484 8.92 -15.51 5.53
CA ARG A 484 8.20 -16.67 4.98
C ARG A 484 8.91 -17.26 3.77
N THR A 485 9.58 -16.43 2.97
CA THR A 485 10.43 -16.91 1.87
C THR A 485 11.58 -17.76 2.43
N ALA A 486 12.30 -17.28 3.43
CA ALA A 486 13.36 -18.05 4.10
C ALA A 486 12.83 -19.37 4.71
N LEU A 487 11.68 -19.32 5.37
CA LEU A 487 11.02 -20.49 5.94
C LEU A 487 10.58 -21.48 4.85
N ALA A 488 10.04 -21.02 3.73
CA ALA A 488 9.67 -21.87 2.60
C ALA A 488 10.88 -22.59 2.01
N HIS A 489 12.03 -21.91 1.86
CA HIS A 489 13.29 -22.53 1.46
C HIS A 489 13.74 -23.59 2.47
N TYR A 490 13.68 -23.30 3.77
CA TYR A 490 14.02 -24.27 4.81
C TYR A 490 13.14 -25.53 4.76
N GLU A 491 11.82 -25.38 4.62
CA GLU A 491 10.90 -26.51 4.55
C GLU A 491 11.03 -27.31 3.24
N LEU A 492 11.27 -26.61 2.13
CA LEU A 492 11.54 -27.25 0.85
C LEU A 492 12.86 -28.04 0.88
N ALA A 493 13.89 -27.54 1.58
CA ALA A 493 15.13 -28.27 1.81
C ALA A 493 14.91 -29.57 2.60
N ARG A 494 14.08 -29.54 3.64
CA ARG A 494 13.68 -30.74 4.40
C ARG A 494 12.99 -31.77 3.49
N ALA A 495 12.11 -31.32 2.60
CA ALA A 495 11.47 -32.19 1.62
C ALA A 495 12.45 -32.77 0.58
N TYR A 496 13.41 -31.99 0.08
CA TYR A 496 14.47 -32.51 -0.79
C TYR A 496 15.33 -33.55 -0.08
N ARG A 497 15.73 -33.31 1.17
CA ARG A 497 16.48 -34.28 1.99
C ARG A 497 15.70 -35.58 2.18
N ALA A 498 14.39 -35.50 2.49
CA ALA A 498 13.51 -36.67 2.61
C ALA A 498 13.38 -37.46 1.29
N SER A 499 13.52 -36.80 0.14
CA SER A 499 13.56 -37.42 -1.19
C SER A 499 14.95 -37.87 -1.65
N ALA A 500 15.96 -37.83 -0.77
CA ALA A 500 17.37 -38.12 -1.05
C ALA A 500 18.02 -37.22 -2.13
N GLN A 501 17.44 -36.05 -2.41
CA GLN A 501 18.03 -35.02 -3.28
C GLN A 501 18.91 -34.07 -2.45
N LEU A 502 20.02 -34.61 -1.93
CA LEU A 502 20.85 -33.94 -0.92
C LEU A 502 21.46 -32.61 -1.41
N GLU A 503 21.84 -32.52 -2.68
CA GLU A 503 22.44 -31.30 -3.23
C GLU A 503 21.44 -30.14 -3.28
N ARG A 504 20.21 -30.41 -3.76
CA ARG A 504 19.12 -29.42 -3.72
C ARG A 504 18.75 -29.06 -2.30
N ALA A 505 18.76 -30.03 -1.38
CA ALA A 505 18.54 -29.75 0.03
C ALA A 505 19.61 -28.78 0.58
N ALA A 506 20.88 -28.98 0.24
CA ALA A 506 21.97 -28.11 0.66
C ALA A 506 21.82 -26.68 0.10
N GLU A 507 21.50 -26.54 -1.19
CA GLU A 507 21.24 -25.24 -1.82
C GLU A 507 20.12 -24.46 -1.11
N HIS A 508 18.99 -25.12 -0.85
CA HIS A 508 17.85 -24.49 -0.18
C HIS A 508 18.12 -24.19 1.29
N PHE A 509 18.83 -25.07 2.03
CA PHE A 509 19.25 -24.78 3.41
C PHE A 509 20.22 -23.60 3.47
N ALA A 510 21.23 -23.55 2.60
CA ALA A 510 22.20 -22.45 2.55
C ALA A 510 21.50 -21.11 2.23
N PHE A 511 20.52 -21.12 1.33
CA PHE A 511 19.70 -19.95 1.04
C PHE A 511 18.90 -19.50 2.26
N ALA A 512 18.26 -20.43 2.98
CA ALA A 512 17.51 -20.15 4.20
C ALA A 512 18.41 -19.58 5.30
N VAL A 513 19.58 -20.19 5.57
CA VAL A 513 20.59 -19.71 6.52
C VAL A 513 20.99 -18.28 6.21
N ARG A 514 21.30 -17.98 4.95
CA ARG A 514 21.66 -16.61 4.53
C ARG A 514 20.55 -15.61 4.82
N LEU A 515 19.30 -15.92 4.47
CA LEU A 515 18.18 -15.01 4.73
C LEU A 515 17.88 -14.86 6.22
N PHE A 516 17.83 -15.95 6.98
CA PHE A 516 17.60 -15.88 8.44
C PHE A 516 18.71 -15.10 9.15
N SER A 517 19.95 -15.24 8.70
CA SER A 517 21.10 -14.47 9.19
C SER A 517 20.93 -12.97 8.90
N GLN A 518 20.57 -12.60 7.67
CA GLN A 518 20.32 -11.20 7.29
C GLN A 518 19.17 -10.56 8.08
N LEU A 519 18.13 -11.34 8.39
CA LEU A 519 16.98 -10.87 9.18
C LEU A 519 17.32 -10.78 10.68
N GLY A 520 18.16 -11.67 11.19
CA GLY A 520 18.40 -11.85 12.62
C GLY A 520 17.40 -12.81 13.28
N ALA A 521 16.90 -13.80 12.52
CA ALA A 521 15.92 -14.78 12.96
C ALA A 521 16.57 -15.92 13.77
N LYS A 522 16.99 -15.64 15.01
CA LYS A 522 17.93 -16.49 15.77
C LYS A 522 17.53 -17.97 15.88
N ILE A 523 16.26 -18.25 16.21
CA ILE A 523 15.79 -19.63 16.39
C ILE A 523 15.86 -20.39 15.07
N LYS A 524 15.24 -19.85 14.00
CA LYS A 524 15.24 -20.49 12.68
C LYS A 524 16.59 -20.52 12.00
N LEU A 525 17.46 -19.55 12.29
CA LEU A 525 18.86 -19.58 11.85
C LEU A 525 19.57 -20.80 12.45
N ALA A 526 19.48 -20.99 13.77
CA ALA A 526 20.12 -22.13 14.44
C ALA A 526 19.58 -23.47 13.91
N GLU A 527 18.26 -23.60 13.74
CA GLU A 527 17.64 -24.80 13.13
C GLU A 527 18.17 -25.07 11.71
N ALA A 528 18.27 -24.03 10.88
CA ALA A 528 18.73 -24.16 9.50
C ALA A 528 20.23 -24.49 9.41
N GLU A 529 21.05 -23.89 10.28
CA GLU A 529 22.49 -24.17 10.39
C GLU A 529 22.73 -25.61 10.86
N GLU A 530 21.98 -26.08 11.87
CA GLU A 530 22.06 -27.45 12.35
C GLU A 530 21.64 -28.45 11.26
N ALA A 531 20.55 -28.16 10.54
CA ALA A 531 20.06 -29.01 9.46
C ALA A 531 21.06 -29.10 8.29
N LEU A 532 21.70 -27.98 7.93
CA LEU A 532 22.75 -27.95 6.91
C LEU A 532 24.00 -28.72 7.37
N ALA A 533 24.45 -28.50 8.61
CA ALA A 533 25.60 -29.21 9.15
C ALA A 533 25.37 -30.72 9.32
N ALA A 534 24.12 -31.14 9.54
CA ALA A 534 23.75 -32.56 9.53
C ALA A 534 23.81 -33.16 8.12
N LEU A 535 23.38 -32.39 7.11
CA LEU A 535 23.44 -32.80 5.71
C LEU A 535 24.88 -32.89 5.19
N ASP A 536 25.76 -31.98 5.59
CA ASP A 536 27.19 -32.03 5.26
C ASP A 536 27.85 -33.29 5.84
N ARG A 537 27.45 -33.70 7.05
CA ARG A 537 27.89 -34.96 7.66
C ARG A 537 27.39 -36.17 6.86
N GLU A 538 26.12 -36.18 6.44
CA GLU A 538 25.53 -37.26 5.62
C GLU A 538 26.15 -37.37 4.23
N THR A 539 26.51 -36.24 3.61
CA THR A 539 27.13 -36.21 2.28
C THR A 539 28.62 -36.56 2.33
N SER A 540 29.31 -36.29 3.43
CA SER A 540 30.72 -36.65 3.62
C SER A 540 31.01 -38.18 3.72
N ASP A 541 29.99 -39.01 3.93
CA ASP A 541 30.08 -40.49 3.89
C ASP A 541 29.89 -41.08 2.47
N VAL A 542 29.49 -40.26 1.49
CA VAL A 542 29.31 -40.67 0.09
C VAL A 542 30.47 -40.11 -0.74
N ARG A 543 31.39 -41.00 -1.16
CA ARG A 543 32.49 -40.63 -2.06
C ARG A 543 31.97 -39.94 -3.32
N GLN A 544 32.34 -38.67 -3.45
CA GLN A 544 32.45 -37.80 -4.62
C GLN A 544 32.00 -38.41 -5.97
N GLU A 545 30.82 -37.99 -6.42
CA GLU A 545 30.56 -37.68 -7.83
C GLU A 545 30.26 -36.18 -7.97
N PRO A 546 30.63 -35.52 -9.08
CA PRO A 546 30.52 -34.07 -9.23
C PRO A 546 29.05 -33.61 -9.25
N SER A 547 28.75 -32.64 -8.39
CA SER A 547 27.39 -32.26 -7.98
C SER A 547 26.54 -31.54 -9.04
N ALA A 548 25.22 -31.53 -8.87
CA ALA A 548 24.25 -30.78 -9.70
C ALA A 548 24.59 -29.29 -9.82
N LEU A 549 25.23 -28.69 -8.81
CA LEU A 549 25.80 -27.33 -8.92
C LEU A 549 26.82 -27.28 -10.07
N MET A 550 27.76 -28.22 -10.12
CA MET A 550 28.71 -28.33 -11.24
C MET A 550 27.95 -28.48 -12.57
N GLN A 551 26.88 -29.26 -12.63
CA GLN A 551 26.07 -29.40 -13.86
C GLN A 551 25.36 -28.11 -14.28
N LEU A 552 24.79 -27.36 -13.33
CA LEU A 552 24.14 -26.06 -13.58
C LEU A 552 25.15 -24.98 -14.00
N LEU A 553 26.30 -24.93 -13.34
CA LEU A 553 27.37 -24.01 -13.69
C LEU A 553 27.97 -24.34 -15.06
N MET A 554 28.14 -25.62 -15.39
CA MET A 554 28.53 -26.06 -16.73
C MET A 554 27.47 -25.68 -17.78
N LEU A 555 26.18 -25.82 -17.49
CA LEU A 555 25.10 -25.41 -18.39
C LEU A 555 25.13 -23.89 -18.64
N ARG A 556 25.27 -23.10 -17.57
CA ARG A 556 25.35 -21.63 -17.64
C ARG A 556 26.54 -21.15 -18.49
N LEU A 557 27.70 -21.78 -18.32
CA LEU A 557 28.87 -21.52 -19.18
C LEU A 557 28.63 -21.98 -20.63
N THR A 558 27.89 -23.08 -20.84
CA THR A 558 27.56 -23.59 -22.18
C THR A 558 26.59 -22.66 -22.93
N GLU A 559 25.62 -22.08 -22.22
CA GLU A 559 24.71 -21.06 -22.78
C GLU A 559 25.47 -19.77 -23.14
N ALA A 560 26.52 -19.45 -22.37
CA ALA A 560 27.37 -18.28 -22.59
C ALA A 560 28.28 -18.39 -23.84
N VAL A 561 28.35 -19.55 -24.51
CA VAL A 561 29.12 -19.80 -25.75
C VAL A 561 28.54 -19.07 -26.99
N ALA A 562 27.64 -18.11 -26.78
CA ALA A 562 27.12 -17.24 -27.84
C ALA A 562 28.19 -16.27 -28.38
N SER A 563 29.11 -15.80 -27.53
CA SER A 563 30.27 -14.98 -27.92
C SER A 563 31.45 -15.20 -26.97
N ARG A 564 32.67 -14.92 -27.46
CA ARG A 564 33.91 -15.03 -26.66
C ARG A 564 33.85 -14.14 -25.42
N GLU A 565 33.43 -12.88 -25.60
CA GLU A 565 33.35 -11.91 -24.50
C GLU A 565 32.34 -12.33 -23.43
N LEU A 566 31.16 -12.82 -23.84
CA LEU A 566 30.11 -13.22 -22.92
C LEU A 566 30.52 -14.45 -22.11
N LEU A 567 31.18 -15.42 -22.76
CA LEU A 567 31.74 -16.60 -22.07
C LEU A 567 32.79 -16.24 -21.01
N LEU A 568 33.72 -15.33 -21.30
CA LEU A 568 34.76 -14.93 -20.35
C LEU A 568 34.19 -14.11 -19.18
N ARG A 569 33.21 -13.24 -19.46
CA ARG A 569 32.46 -12.52 -18.41
C ARG A 569 31.68 -13.46 -17.52
N GLU A 570 31.01 -14.45 -18.12
CA GLU A 570 30.24 -15.43 -17.36
C GLU A 570 31.14 -16.33 -16.50
N LEU A 571 32.32 -16.71 -17.01
CA LEU A 571 33.31 -17.45 -16.22
C LEU A 571 33.76 -16.66 -14.99
N VAL A 572 34.05 -15.37 -15.13
CA VAL A 572 34.43 -14.52 -13.99
C VAL A 572 33.27 -14.32 -13.03
N ALA A 573 32.05 -14.14 -13.53
CA ALA A 573 30.86 -14.03 -12.70
C ALA A 573 30.60 -15.31 -11.90
N VAL A 574 30.69 -16.49 -12.52
CA VAL A 574 30.54 -17.80 -11.86
C VAL A 574 31.61 -18.00 -10.81
N VAL A 575 32.89 -17.76 -11.14
CA VAL A 575 33.98 -17.92 -10.17
C VAL A 575 33.83 -16.94 -9.01
N ASN A 576 33.41 -15.70 -9.25
CA ASN A 576 33.19 -14.71 -8.19
C ASN A 576 31.96 -15.02 -7.31
N GLN A 577 30.90 -15.63 -7.87
CA GLN A 577 29.67 -15.97 -7.15
C GLN A 577 29.82 -17.25 -6.31
N GLU A 578 30.55 -18.23 -6.84
CA GLU A 578 30.58 -19.59 -6.30
C GLU A 578 31.86 -19.93 -5.54
N THR A 579 32.80 -18.99 -5.44
CA THR A 579 34.05 -19.13 -4.66
C THR A 579 34.20 -18.02 -3.64
N GLY A 580 35.08 -18.22 -2.64
CA GLY A 580 35.42 -17.21 -1.64
C GLY A 580 36.44 -16.17 -2.11
N ALA A 581 36.58 -15.95 -3.42
CA ALA A 581 37.60 -15.08 -3.97
C ALA A 581 37.28 -13.60 -3.70
N ARG A 582 38.31 -12.81 -3.38
CA ARG A 582 38.18 -11.35 -3.23
C ARG A 582 38.44 -10.62 -4.53
N GLN A 583 39.31 -11.18 -5.36
CA GLN A 583 39.72 -10.64 -6.64
C GLN A 583 39.62 -11.74 -7.69
N VAL A 584 38.90 -11.47 -8.78
CA VAL A 584 38.76 -12.38 -9.92
C VAL A 584 38.86 -11.58 -11.20
N ALA A 585 39.74 -11.98 -12.10
CA ALA A 585 39.88 -11.32 -13.40
C ALA A 585 40.25 -12.31 -14.50
N VAL A 586 39.90 -11.98 -15.74
CA VAL A 586 40.39 -12.69 -16.92
C VAL A 586 41.19 -11.72 -17.79
N PHE A 587 42.40 -12.13 -18.13
CA PHE A 587 43.33 -11.38 -18.97
C PHE A 587 43.51 -12.04 -20.33
N GLU A 588 43.66 -11.22 -21.37
CA GLU A 588 44.03 -11.63 -22.72
C GLU A 588 45.29 -10.88 -23.18
N LEU A 589 45.95 -11.42 -24.21
CA LEU A 589 47.09 -10.76 -24.84
C LEU A 589 46.62 -9.90 -26.01
N ASP A 590 47.03 -8.64 -26.04
CA ASP A 590 46.90 -7.78 -27.22
C ASP A 590 47.92 -8.15 -28.31
N ASN A 591 47.84 -7.45 -29.45
CA ASN A 591 48.75 -7.66 -30.58
C ASN A 591 50.23 -7.37 -30.24
N ASP A 592 50.47 -6.56 -29.21
CA ASP A 592 51.80 -6.17 -28.72
C ASP A 592 52.28 -7.08 -27.56
N LYS A 593 51.56 -8.18 -27.31
CA LYS A 593 51.81 -9.17 -26.24
C LYS A 593 51.73 -8.58 -24.83
N ASN A 594 50.92 -7.56 -24.62
CA ASN A 594 50.57 -7.03 -23.31
C ASN A 594 49.28 -7.67 -22.81
N TYR A 595 49.27 -8.03 -21.52
CA TYR A 595 48.03 -8.45 -20.88
C TYR A 595 47.10 -7.26 -20.67
N TYR A 596 45.84 -7.40 -21.05
CA TYR A 596 44.76 -6.50 -20.67
C TYR A 596 43.63 -7.31 -20.03
N ALA A 597 42.93 -6.75 -19.05
CA ALA A 597 41.78 -7.39 -18.45
C ALA A 597 40.55 -7.25 -19.35
N VAL A 598 39.92 -8.38 -19.68
CA VAL A 598 38.62 -8.41 -20.36
C VAL A 598 37.51 -8.07 -19.37
N VAL A 599 37.64 -8.56 -18.13
CA VAL A 599 36.75 -8.29 -17.01
C VAL A 599 37.53 -8.50 -15.72
N ALA A 600 37.28 -7.65 -14.72
CA ALA A 600 37.85 -7.75 -13.39
C ALA A 600 36.79 -7.41 -12.33
N HIS A 601 36.77 -8.15 -11.24
CA HIS A 601 35.93 -7.94 -10.08
C HIS A 601 36.77 -7.88 -8.81
N GLY A 602 36.46 -6.91 -7.94
CA GLY A 602 37.18 -6.69 -6.69
C GLY A 602 38.57 -6.06 -6.82
N MET A 603 38.93 -5.58 -8.01
CA MET A 603 40.23 -4.97 -8.32
C MET A 603 40.06 -3.52 -8.79
N THR A 604 41.01 -2.65 -8.43
CA THR A 604 41.18 -1.29 -8.96
C THR A 604 42.00 -1.31 -10.25
N ASP A 605 41.92 -0.23 -11.05
CA ASP A 605 42.68 -0.13 -12.33
C ASP A 605 44.20 -0.25 -12.13
N GLU A 606 44.72 0.23 -10.99
CA GLU A 606 46.13 0.13 -10.61
C GLU A 606 46.53 -1.33 -10.29
N GLU A 607 45.68 -2.06 -9.56
CA GLU A 607 45.88 -3.50 -9.27
C GLU A 607 45.78 -4.35 -10.54
N VAL A 608 44.85 -4.04 -11.45
CA VAL A 608 44.72 -4.73 -12.74
C VAL A 608 45.97 -4.54 -13.58
N THR A 609 46.52 -3.32 -13.63
CA THR A 609 47.75 -3.01 -14.36
C THR A 609 48.95 -3.73 -13.75
N THR A 610 49.05 -3.73 -12.41
CA THR A 610 50.12 -4.42 -11.67
C THR A 610 50.12 -5.92 -11.94
N VAL A 611 48.95 -6.57 -11.87
CA VAL A 611 48.81 -8.01 -12.16
C VAL A 611 49.12 -8.29 -13.64
N ALA A 612 48.71 -7.42 -14.57
CA ALA A 612 49.03 -7.57 -15.98
C ALA A 612 50.54 -7.52 -16.27
N GLU A 613 51.31 -6.71 -15.54
CA GLU A 613 52.77 -6.67 -15.62
C GLU A 613 53.42 -7.91 -14.99
N GLN A 614 52.96 -8.33 -13.81
CA GLN A 614 53.47 -9.52 -13.11
C GLN A 614 53.22 -10.82 -13.89
N LEU A 615 52.12 -10.90 -14.63
CA LEU A 615 51.83 -12.03 -15.54
C LEU A 615 52.84 -12.13 -16.69
N LYS A 616 53.59 -11.07 -17.03
CA LYS A 616 54.66 -11.10 -18.04
C LYS A 616 55.98 -11.63 -17.47
N THR A 617 56.28 -11.30 -16.22
CA THR A 617 57.55 -11.63 -15.55
C THR A 617 57.56 -13.01 -14.91
N ASP A 618 56.39 -13.69 -14.85
CA ASP A 618 56.20 -14.97 -14.16
C ASP A 618 56.60 -14.89 -12.67
N ASP A 619 56.42 -13.71 -12.06
CA ASP A 619 56.63 -13.50 -10.62
C ASP A 619 55.69 -14.41 -9.79
N GLU A 620 56.16 -14.88 -8.62
CA GLU A 620 55.34 -15.67 -7.70
C GLU A 620 54.17 -14.82 -7.18
N LEU A 621 53.01 -14.97 -7.82
CA LEU A 621 51.75 -14.38 -7.41
C LEU A 621 51.09 -15.24 -6.32
N ASP A 622 50.63 -14.62 -5.23
CA ASP A 622 49.79 -15.28 -4.21
C ASP A 622 48.34 -15.44 -4.69
N ALA A 623 48.17 -16.08 -5.84
CA ALA A 623 46.92 -16.25 -6.55
C ALA A 623 46.86 -17.61 -7.24
N PHE A 624 45.65 -18.08 -7.49
CA PHE A 624 45.41 -19.19 -8.41
C PHE A 624 45.36 -18.64 -9.84
N ILE A 625 46.18 -19.23 -10.71
CA ILE A 625 46.30 -18.82 -12.10
C ILE A 625 45.98 -20.02 -12.99
N ALA A 626 44.94 -19.89 -13.80
CA ALA A 626 44.60 -20.89 -14.81
C ALA A 626 44.74 -20.29 -16.20
N ARG A 627 45.64 -20.87 -17.02
CA ARG A 627 45.81 -20.47 -18.42
C ARG A 627 44.87 -21.33 -19.27
N LEU A 628 43.81 -20.72 -19.79
CA LEU A 628 42.89 -21.34 -20.76
C LEU A 628 43.59 -21.41 -22.11
N ARG A 629 43.88 -22.63 -22.58
CA ARG A 629 44.67 -22.87 -23.81
C ARG A 629 43.82 -23.58 -24.88
N PRO A 630 42.88 -22.86 -25.52
CA PRO A 630 42.14 -23.41 -26.65
C PRO A 630 43.09 -23.68 -27.83
N ALA A 631 42.81 -24.73 -28.62
CA ALA A 631 43.76 -25.21 -29.63
C ALA A 631 43.95 -24.26 -30.83
N THR A 632 42.99 -23.37 -31.10
CA THR A 632 42.89 -22.62 -32.37
C THR A 632 42.77 -21.11 -32.21
N VAL A 633 42.76 -20.58 -30.99
CA VAL A 633 42.59 -19.13 -30.71
C VAL A 633 43.48 -18.62 -29.60
N ALA A 634 43.52 -17.29 -29.45
CA ALA A 634 44.29 -16.62 -28.42
C ALA A 634 43.94 -17.18 -27.02
N PRO A 635 44.95 -17.48 -26.18
CA PRO A 635 44.74 -17.95 -24.82
C PRO A 635 44.20 -16.82 -23.93
N ALA A 636 43.53 -17.21 -22.86
CA ALA A 636 43.10 -16.31 -21.79
C ALA A 636 43.65 -16.80 -20.45
N VAL A 637 43.83 -15.90 -19.49
CA VAL A 637 44.37 -16.21 -18.16
C VAL A 637 43.35 -15.81 -17.12
N LEU A 638 42.83 -16.80 -16.37
CA LEU A 638 42.01 -16.56 -15.19
C LEU A 638 42.92 -16.35 -13.98
N TYR A 639 42.67 -15.26 -13.27
CA TYR A 639 43.31 -14.87 -12.02
C TYR A 639 42.29 -14.90 -10.88
N VAL A 640 42.62 -15.57 -9.78
CA VAL A 640 41.78 -15.68 -8.57
C VAL A 640 42.63 -15.49 -7.32
N ALA A 641 42.33 -14.50 -6.50
CA ALA A 641 43.05 -14.24 -5.25
C ALA A 641 42.09 -14.09 -4.04
N PRO A 642 42.48 -14.59 -2.84
CA PRO A 642 43.72 -15.34 -2.56
C PRO A 642 43.67 -16.77 -3.13
N ARG A 643 44.84 -17.41 -3.35
CA ARG A 643 44.95 -18.74 -3.97
C ARG A 643 44.09 -19.82 -3.30
N SER A 644 43.95 -19.77 -1.97
CA SER A 644 43.12 -20.69 -1.18
C SER A 644 41.63 -20.61 -1.49
N SER A 645 41.17 -19.53 -2.11
CA SER A 645 39.76 -19.31 -2.44
C SER A 645 39.36 -19.89 -3.79
N ALA A 646 40.27 -20.49 -4.57
CA ALA A 646 39.99 -21.05 -5.90
C ALA A 646 39.32 -22.43 -5.87
N VAL A 647 38.29 -22.56 -5.05
CA VAL A 647 37.51 -23.80 -4.83
C VAL A 647 36.03 -23.42 -4.76
N LEU A 648 35.19 -24.21 -5.42
CA LEU A 648 33.73 -23.99 -5.41
C LEU A 648 33.13 -24.34 -4.05
N ALA A 649 31.91 -23.86 -3.80
CA ALA A 649 31.09 -24.31 -2.68
C ALA A 649 31.06 -25.86 -2.61
N GLY A 650 31.37 -26.42 -1.44
CA GLY A 650 31.49 -27.87 -1.23
C GLY A 650 32.86 -28.49 -1.53
N GLY A 651 33.90 -27.68 -1.80
CA GLY A 651 35.28 -28.18 -1.94
C GLY A 651 35.63 -28.69 -3.35
N ALA A 652 34.75 -28.49 -4.33
CA ALA A 652 34.97 -28.95 -5.71
C ALA A 652 35.99 -28.07 -6.46
N ALA A 653 36.85 -28.73 -7.25
CA ALA A 653 37.86 -28.04 -8.06
C ALA A 653 37.22 -27.29 -9.25
N LEU A 654 37.87 -26.20 -9.68
CA LEU A 654 37.44 -25.40 -10.83
C LEU A 654 37.70 -26.08 -12.19
N ASP A 655 38.55 -27.12 -12.24
CA ASP A 655 39.00 -27.75 -13.49
C ASP A 655 37.89 -28.10 -14.49
N PRO A 656 36.74 -28.67 -14.09
CA PRO A 656 35.67 -28.97 -15.04
C PRO A 656 35.07 -27.72 -15.70
N LEU A 657 34.88 -26.63 -14.94
CA LEU A 657 34.39 -25.36 -15.47
C LEU A 657 35.40 -24.70 -16.42
N LEU A 658 36.69 -24.75 -16.05
CA LEU A 658 37.78 -24.28 -16.90
C LEU A 658 37.81 -25.04 -18.22
N ARG A 659 37.60 -26.36 -18.17
CA ARG A 659 37.55 -27.20 -19.37
C ARG A 659 36.37 -26.86 -20.28
N ILE A 660 35.19 -26.61 -19.72
CA ILE A 660 34.02 -26.16 -20.49
C ILE A 660 34.27 -24.78 -21.10
N ALA A 661 34.87 -23.85 -20.36
CA ALA A 661 35.24 -22.55 -20.89
C ALA A 661 36.25 -22.64 -22.05
N GLU A 662 37.29 -23.47 -21.93
CA GLU A 662 38.25 -23.73 -23.01
C GLU A 662 37.57 -24.24 -24.29
N LEU A 663 36.70 -25.26 -24.16
CA LEU A 663 35.94 -25.81 -25.29
C LEU A 663 34.97 -24.77 -25.87
N GLY A 664 34.33 -23.97 -25.01
CA GLY A 664 33.46 -22.87 -25.43
C GLY A 664 34.20 -21.81 -26.25
N LEU A 665 35.44 -21.48 -25.88
CA LEU A 665 36.28 -20.55 -26.65
C LEU A 665 36.56 -21.07 -28.07
N GLU A 666 36.76 -22.38 -28.24
CA GLU A 666 36.92 -23.01 -29.55
C GLU A 666 35.63 -22.92 -30.39
N VAL A 667 34.48 -23.18 -29.78
CA VAL A 667 33.18 -23.07 -30.47
C VAL A 667 32.89 -21.62 -30.88
N CYS A 668 33.17 -20.65 -30.01
CA CYS A 668 33.06 -19.22 -30.32
C CYS A 668 33.94 -18.84 -31.52
N ALA A 669 35.16 -19.36 -31.59
CA ALA A 669 36.07 -19.13 -32.71
C ALA A 669 35.53 -19.67 -34.05
N LEU A 670 35.05 -20.91 -34.04
CA LEU A 670 34.46 -21.56 -35.21
C LEU A 670 33.21 -20.81 -35.70
N ARG A 671 32.37 -20.31 -34.78
CA ARG A 671 31.19 -19.49 -35.10
C ARG A 671 31.56 -18.11 -35.63
N GLY A 672 32.59 -17.48 -35.06
CA GLY A 672 33.13 -16.21 -35.55
C GLY A 672 33.66 -16.32 -36.99
N ALA A 673 34.39 -17.39 -37.29
CA ALA A 673 34.85 -17.69 -38.65
C ALA A 673 33.69 -17.97 -39.63
N ALA A 674 32.62 -18.64 -39.17
CA ALA A 674 31.42 -18.90 -39.98
C ALA A 674 30.58 -17.62 -40.22
N ARG A 675 30.52 -16.69 -39.27
CA ARG A 675 29.82 -15.39 -39.39
C ARG A 675 30.62 -14.37 -40.21
N GLY A 676 31.95 -14.42 -40.17
CA GLY A 676 32.83 -13.60 -41.02
C GLY A 676 32.64 -13.84 -42.52
N ASN A 677 31.98 -14.93 -42.90
CA ASN A 677 31.68 -15.29 -44.30
C ASN A 677 30.24 -14.96 -44.75
N LYS A 678 29.45 -14.26 -43.92
CA LYS A 678 28.13 -13.74 -44.27
C LYS A 678 27.97 -12.30 -43.77
N GLY A 679 28.61 -11.38 -44.48
CA GLY A 679 28.33 -9.96 -44.34
C GLY A 679 26.95 -9.61 -44.88
N VAL A 680 26.27 -8.73 -44.11
CA VAL A 680 25.28 -7.74 -44.57
C VAL A 680 23.91 -8.29 -44.99
N ASN A 681 22.98 -8.43 -44.04
CA ASN A 681 21.68 -7.74 -44.06
C ASN A 681 20.73 -8.20 -42.94
N GLN A 682 19.86 -7.27 -42.55
CA GLN A 682 18.62 -7.38 -41.77
C GLN A 682 18.67 -7.26 -40.25
N GLU A 683 18.37 -6.02 -39.84
CA GLU A 683 17.47 -5.71 -38.73
C GLU A 683 16.09 -6.41 -38.88
N SER A 684 15.47 -6.61 -37.72
CA SER A 684 14.05 -6.85 -37.43
C SER A 684 13.48 -8.28 -37.33
N SER A 685 12.87 -8.51 -36.16
CA SER A 685 11.75 -9.39 -35.81
C SER A 685 11.99 -10.85 -35.40
N THR A 686 11.72 -11.11 -34.11
CA THR A 686 11.03 -12.30 -33.57
C THR A 686 10.55 -11.94 -32.16
N SER A 687 9.31 -11.46 -31.95
CA SER A 687 8.03 -12.19 -31.83
C SER A 687 7.92 -13.07 -30.57
N VAL A 688 7.45 -12.48 -29.47
CA VAL A 688 6.74 -13.17 -28.37
C VAL A 688 5.40 -12.47 -28.18
N ASP A 689 4.51 -12.60 -29.17
CA ASP A 689 3.11 -12.22 -29.03
C ASP A 689 2.26 -13.43 -29.40
N GLY A 690 1.71 -14.08 -28.38
CA GLY A 690 0.83 -15.24 -28.54
C GLY A 690 -0.14 -15.34 -27.38
N ASN A 691 -1.37 -14.82 -27.59
CA ASN A 691 -2.60 -15.01 -26.80
C ASN A 691 -2.81 -14.19 -25.51
N LEU A 692 -2.38 -12.93 -25.46
CA LEU A 692 -2.91 -12.01 -24.43
C LEU A 692 -4.20 -11.34 -24.91
N MET A 693 -5.27 -11.53 -24.16
CA MET A 693 -6.53 -10.83 -24.37
C MET A 693 -6.42 -9.41 -23.77
N PRO A 694 -6.72 -8.33 -24.53
CA PRO A 694 -6.55 -6.96 -24.03
C PRO A 694 -7.38 -6.69 -22.76
N GLY A 695 -6.72 -6.21 -21.70
CA GLY A 695 -7.37 -5.93 -20.41
C GLY A 695 -7.71 -7.17 -19.58
N PHE A 696 -7.12 -8.32 -19.90
CA PHE A 696 -7.37 -9.60 -19.22
C PHE A 696 -6.05 -10.22 -18.73
N ILE A 697 -6.02 -10.60 -17.46
CA ILE A 697 -5.00 -11.48 -16.88
C ILE A 697 -5.71 -12.76 -16.47
N HIS A 698 -5.23 -13.92 -16.93
CA HIS A 698 -5.84 -15.20 -16.60
C HIS A 698 -4.77 -16.30 -16.46
N SER A 699 -4.94 -17.16 -15.46
CA SER A 699 -4.03 -18.27 -15.14
C SER A 699 -4.74 -19.64 -15.16
N SER A 700 -6.08 -19.66 -15.11
CA SER A 700 -6.84 -20.89 -14.97
C SER A 700 -7.09 -21.63 -16.30
N PRO A 701 -7.16 -22.97 -16.31
CA PRO A 701 -7.47 -23.74 -17.52
C PRO A 701 -8.87 -23.46 -18.10
N ALA A 702 -9.82 -23.01 -17.28
CA ALA A 702 -11.17 -22.64 -17.74
C ALA A 702 -11.15 -21.30 -18.48
N MET A 703 -10.42 -20.31 -17.97
CA MET A 703 -10.27 -19.01 -18.61
C MET A 703 -9.39 -19.08 -19.87
N THR A 704 -8.40 -19.98 -19.87
CA THR A 704 -7.60 -20.26 -21.07
C THR A 704 -8.49 -20.78 -22.20
N ARG A 705 -9.40 -21.71 -21.89
CA ARG A 705 -10.42 -22.20 -22.85
C ARG A 705 -11.36 -21.10 -23.32
N LEU A 706 -11.83 -20.23 -22.42
CA LEU A 706 -12.66 -19.07 -22.78
C LEU A 706 -11.93 -18.12 -23.73
N VAL A 707 -10.65 -17.86 -23.48
CA VAL A 707 -9.81 -16.97 -24.32
C VAL A 707 -9.57 -17.59 -25.70
N GLU A 708 -9.37 -18.90 -25.77
CA GLU A 708 -9.33 -19.65 -27.04
C GLU A 708 -10.66 -19.58 -27.80
N GLU A 709 -11.80 -19.71 -27.11
CA GLU A 709 -13.13 -19.55 -27.71
C GLU A 709 -13.37 -18.14 -28.25
N VAL A 710 -13.00 -17.12 -27.49
CA VAL A 710 -13.08 -15.72 -27.92
C VAL A 710 -12.16 -15.45 -29.12
N HIS A 711 -10.96 -16.04 -29.15
CA HIS A 711 -10.07 -15.96 -30.31
C HIS A 711 -10.63 -16.64 -31.56
N LYS A 712 -11.38 -17.75 -31.42
CA LYS A 712 -12.04 -18.43 -32.55
C LYS A 712 -13.12 -17.58 -33.21
N ILE A 713 -13.82 -16.75 -32.44
CA ILE A 713 -14.93 -15.91 -32.95
C ILE A 713 -14.49 -14.49 -33.38
N ARG A 714 -13.21 -14.12 -33.18
CA ARG A 714 -12.70 -12.73 -33.42
C ARG A 714 -13.00 -12.17 -34.82
N SER A 715 -13.02 -13.01 -35.85
CA SER A 715 -13.28 -12.61 -37.24
C SER A 715 -14.73 -12.83 -37.68
N SER A 716 -15.61 -13.26 -36.77
CA SER A 716 -17.00 -13.59 -37.07
C SER A 716 -17.94 -12.44 -36.68
N ASP A 717 -19.04 -12.30 -37.41
CA ASP A 717 -20.06 -11.26 -37.19
C ASP A 717 -21.28 -11.77 -36.38
N VAL A 718 -21.11 -12.91 -35.68
CA VAL A 718 -22.16 -13.59 -34.93
C VAL A 718 -22.53 -12.87 -33.63
N THR A 719 -23.79 -13.01 -33.22
CA THR A 719 -24.26 -12.56 -31.89
C THR A 719 -23.71 -13.47 -30.81
N VAL A 720 -23.13 -12.87 -29.76
CA VAL A 720 -22.49 -13.60 -28.65
C VAL A 720 -23.29 -13.39 -27.37
N LEU A 721 -23.66 -14.47 -26.70
CA LEU A 721 -24.25 -14.46 -25.36
C LEU A 721 -23.18 -14.86 -24.35
N VAL A 722 -22.80 -13.94 -23.46
CA VAL A 722 -21.85 -14.22 -22.37
C VAL A 722 -22.65 -14.58 -21.11
N THR A 723 -22.52 -15.81 -20.65
CA THR A 723 -23.20 -16.31 -19.44
C THR A 723 -22.21 -16.43 -18.26
N GLY A 724 -22.74 -16.49 -17.05
CA GLY A 724 -21.95 -16.62 -15.81
C GLY A 724 -22.55 -15.89 -14.63
N GLU A 725 -22.12 -16.25 -13.42
CA GLU A 725 -22.56 -15.68 -12.15
C GLU A 725 -22.29 -14.17 -12.05
N SER A 726 -23.02 -13.45 -11.20
CA SER A 726 -22.82 -12.01 -11.04
C SER A 726 -21.39 -11.71 -10.55
N GLY A 727 -20.73 -10.69 -11.11
CA GLY A 727 -19.37 -10.30 -10.71
C GLY A 727 -18.22 -11.04 -11.43
N THR A 728 -18.46 -12.07 -12.24
CA THR A 728 -17.38 -12.87 -12.89
C THR A 728 -16.70 -12.22 -14.11
N GLY A 729 -16.79 -10.90 -14.26
CA GLY A 729 -16.11 -10.19 -15.35
C GLY A 729 -16.72 -10.35 -16.75
N LYS A 730 -18.02 -10.70 -16.86
CA LYS A 730 -18.72 -10.83 -18.17
C LYS A 730 -18.61 -9.59 -19.07
N GLU A 731 -18.58 -8.40 -18.48
CA GLU A 731 -18.41 -7.15 -19.23
C GLU A 731 -16.99 -7.02 -19.79
N LEU A 732 -15.98 -7.43 -19.04
CA LEU A 732 -14.60 -7.48 -19.53
C LEU A 732 -14.51 -8.41 -20.74
N VAL A 733 -15.17 -9.58 -20.68
CA VAL A 733 -15.18 -10.55 -21.80
C VAL A 733 -15.83 -9.91 -23.03
N ALA A 734 -16.97 -9.22 -22.88
CA ALA A 734 -17.63 -8.51 -23.97
C ALA A 734 -16.75 -7.40 -24.58
N ARG A 735 -16.05 -6.63 -23.75
CA ARG A 735 -15.12 -5.57 -24.19
C ARG A 735 -13.91 -6.14 -24.91
N ALA A 736 -13.36 -7.25 -24.41
CA ALA A 736 -12.26 -7.94 -25.05
C ALA A 736 -12.65 -8.53 -26.41
N ILE A 737 -13.83 -9.16 -26.52
CA ILE A 737 -14.40 -9.61 -27.80
C ILE A 737 -14.46 -8.43 -28.78
N HIS A 738 -14.97 -7.27 -28.35
CA HIS A 738 -15.04 -6.08 -29.19
C HIS A 738 -13.64 -5.61 -29.64
N ALA A 739 -12.68 -5.51 -28.71
CA ALA A 739 -11.32 -5.00 -28.95
C ALA A 739 -10.54 -5.84 -29.97
N ILE A 740 -10.75 -7.15 -29.99
CA ILE A 740 -10.08 -8.06 -30.93
C ILE A 740 -10.90 -8.36 -32.19
N SER A 741 -12.13 -7.84 -32.29
CA SER A 741 -13.03 -8.08 -33.42
C SER A 741 -12.75 -7.21 -34.64
N SER A 742 -13.39 -7.53 -35.77
CA SER A 742 -13.46 -6.66 -36.95
C SER A 742 -14.13 -5.30 -36.67
N ARG A 743 -14.93 -5.20 -35.59
CA ARG A 743 -15.65 -3.99 -35.18
C ARG A 743 -14.86 -3.11 -34.20
N ARG A 744 -13.61 -3.46 -33.86
CA ARG A 744 -12.77 -2.74 -32.87
C ARG A 744 -12.68 -1.22 -33.04
N ALA A 745 -12.82 -0.73 -34.27
CA ALA A 745 -12.77 0.70 -34.59
C ALA A 745 -14.12 1.43 -34.41
N LYS A 746 -15.20 0.71 -34.11
CA LYS A 746 -16.53 1.25 -33.81
C LYS A 746 -16.67 1.48 -32.30
N ILE A 747 -17.67 2.27 -31.92
CA ILE A 747 -17.97 2.55 -30.51
C ILE A 747 -18.60 1.30 -29.88
N PHE A 748 -18.04 0.87 -28.75
CA PHE A 748 -18.67 -0.14 -27.89
C PHE A 748 -19.73 0.54 -27.01
N VAL A 749 -21.01 0.20 -27.20
CA VAL A 749 -22.13 0.80 -26.46
C VAL A 749 -22.65 -0.23 -25.46
N PRO A 750 -22.26 -0.17 -24.17
CA PRO A 750 -22.88 -1.00 -23.14
C PRO A 750 -24.31 -0.49 -22.89
N PHE A 751 -25.29 -1.39 -22.95
CA PHE A 751 -26.69 -1.07 -22.70
C PHE A 751 -27.25 -1.97 -21.60
N ASN A 752 -27.70 -1.36 -20.50
CA ASN A 752 -28.26 -2.09 -19.37
C ASN A 752 -29.76 -2.38 -19.59
N CYS A 753 -30.07 -3.60 -20.03
CA CYS A 753 -31.45 -4.02 -20.28
C CYS A 753 -32.32 -4.10 -19.02
N THR A 754 -31.76 -4.19 -17.80
CA THR A 754 -32.56 -4.23 -16.56
C THR A 754 -32.93 -2.84 -16.06
N ALA A 755 -32.25 -1.79 -16.53
CA ALA A 755 -32.49 -0.41 -16.13
C ALA A 755 -33.56 0.31 -16.97
N VAL A 756 -34.04 -0.32 -18.05
CA VAL A 756 -34.99 0.28 -18.99
C VAL A 756 -36.30 -0.53 -19.00
N PRO A 757 -37.47 0.09 -18.80
CA PRO A 757 -38.75 -0.58 -18.96
C PRO A 757 -38.89 -1.21 -20.35
N LYS A 758 -39.47 -2.41 -20.43
CA LYS A 758 -39.56 -3.20 -21.66
C LYS A 758 -40.19 -2.40 -22.81
N GLU A 759 -41.16 -1.56 -22.49
CA GLU A 759 -41.92 -0.71 -23.42
C GLU A 759 -41.08 0.39 -24.06
N LEU A 760 -39.94 0.77 -23.44
CA LEU A 760 -39.03 1.81 -23.93
C LEU A 760 -37.73 1.25 -24.50
N SER A 761 -37.46 -0.04 -24.34
CA SER A 761 -36.20 -0.68 -24.77
C SER A 761 -35.91 -0.49 -26.27
N ASP A 762 -36.91 -0.72 -27.14
CA ASP A 762 -36.79 -0.53 -28.59
C ASP A 762 -36.53 0.94 -28.96
N ALA A 763 -37.13 1.88 -28.23
CA ALA A 763 -36.97 3.32 -28.46
C ALA A 763 -35.54 3.79 -28.13
N TYR A 764 -34.90 3.20 -27.12
CA TYR A 764 -33.50 3.49 -26.76
C TYR A 764 -32.49 2.80 -27.69
N LEU A 765 -32.79 1.60 -28.19
CA LEU A 765 -31.87 0.82 -29.03
C LEU A 765 -31.93 1.18 -30.52
N PHE A 766 -33.11 1.55 -31.02
CA PHE A 766 -33.35 1.80 -32.44
C PHE A 766 -33.80 3.24 -32.74
N GLY A 767 -33.99 4.05 -31.69
CA GLY A 767 -34.51 5.40 -31.79
C GLY A 767 -36.03 5.45 -31.99
N TYR A 768 -36.60 6.63 -31.88
CA TYR A 768 -38.01 6.89 -32.14
C TYR A 768 -38.17 8.15 -32.98
N LYS A 769 -39.27 8.23 -33.73
CA LYS A 769 -39.59 9.43 -34.50
C LYS A 769 -39.98 10.55 -33.53
N ARG A 770 -39.40 11.74 -33.71
CA ARG A 770 -39.70 12.95 -32.93
C ARG A 770 -41.22 13.13 -32.78
N GLY A 771 -41.72 13.20 -31.53
CA GLY A 771 -43.15 13.29 -31.21
C GLY A 771 -43.92 11.98 -31.04
N ALA A 772 -43.27 10.80 -31.00
CA ALA A 772 -43.94 9.51 -30.80
C ALA A 772 -44.62 9.33 -29.42
N TYR A 773 -44.18 10.06 -28.39
CA TYR A 773 -44.78 10.12 -27.05
C TYR A 773 -44.42 11.44 -26.33
N THR A 774 -45.09 11.77 -25.23
CA THR A 774 -44.79 12.97 -24.41
C THR A 774 -43.39 12.88 -23.81
N GLY A 775 -42.47 13.75 -24.26
CA GLY A 775 -41.05 13.74 -23.92
C GLY A 775 -40.10 13.32 -25.06
N ALA A 776 -40.63 12.97 -26.23
CA ALA A 776 -39.86 12.65 -27.44
C ALA A 776 -39.33 13.92 -28.15
N VAL A 777 -38.25 14.51 -27.62
CA VAL A 777 -37.64 15.78 -28.10
C VAL A 777 -36.75 15.61 -29.31
#